data_AF-A0A1S6FFA6-F1
#
_entry.id   AF-A0A1S6FFA6-F1
#
_cell.length_a   1.000
_cell.length_b   1.000
_cell.length_c   1.000
_cell.angle_alpha   90.00
_cell.angle_beta   90.00
_cell.angle_gamma   90.00
#
_symmetry.space_group_name_H-M   'P 1'
#
loop_
_entity.id
_entity.type
_entity.pdbx_description
1 polymer ?
#
loop_
_entity_poly.entity_id
_entity_poly.type
_entity_poly.pdbx_seq_one_letter_code
_entity_poly.pdbx_strand_id
1 'polypeptide(L)'
;MGLRIAARWLALAAIAAPVGVQAQASDDSLWQSFLTPPPEARPMMRWWWFGPSVNEAEIDREIRAMKAGGFGGFEVQPVYPLSPDDASTGIRNLPWLSDDFLAALRHAAQTAQVEGMRIDVTGGSGWPYGGPHIPVTQAAASIRMMRVPVPAGATDFAVPALGPGETLVSAMIGPDDASQHLIPIYGPRATVRPGAVPREALLFVAGRTGQQVKRAAVGAEGYVLDHLDSAAIANHLTTVGDRLLSAFSGMAPPYAFFSDSLESYGSSWTGDLPAEFARRRGYDLLPHLPALFLDTPESAAVRFDWGRTLAELTGERYLATIDSWAKQRGTRFRVQAYGTPPTLLSGNALVALPEGEGANWREFNSTRWATSGAHLYGKPVISSETWTWLHSPSWAASPLDMKVEADRHFLQGVNQLIGHGWPYSPPGVPEPGWAFYAAAALNDHNPWYGAMPELTRYLQRVSHLLRLGEPANGVAVYLPTEDVLAAMKPQAASVNDAIGHRLTETVVTQVLDAGHGFDFVDAGAIGAPGFRHRVLVLPRLDRIDPAAYAAIERWARRGGKLIAIDRLPDNAGGLRDDAARTAVRRLSQRLRGRTTIVAVSDLGRAVTQAAAPDVALAAPAPDLGFVHRTLPQGALYFIANTGNTPIRTSARFAGDRGNGSWWDAMTGKRWAAGSGDIAIDLAPYQSRFLIFTGQQSRATPLDATSSQSLTGTWRMTIAGQAERSLARLGSWADDPELRFFSGTATYRLRFDATPTTGKCFALDFGPGVPRAASPGTRSTRPFAAIDAPVRDAAIVRLNGQPVGTVFAPPYRLDVSDALRKGENLLEVAVSNTMVNQLAGRPPADFRLLNARYGERFQNQDQGKVAPAPSGLLGPVSLVEAHASERPCGA
;
A
#
# COMPACT_ATOMS: atom_id res chain seq x y z
N MET A 1 17.40 -32.54 56.83
CA MET A 1 18.48 -33.54 56.70
C MET A 1 18.28 -34.21 55.33
N GLY A 2 19.27 -34.13 54.42
CA GLY A 2 19.27 -34.74 53.07
C GLY A 2 18.71 -33.83 51.95
N LEU A 3 19.46 -32.95 51.28
CA LEU A 3 20.44 -33.11 50.17
C LEU A 3 19.89 -33.63 48.81
N ARG A 4 20.03 -32.76 47.78
CA ARG A 4 20.50 -33.02 46.38
C ARG A 4 19.52 -33.74 45.42
N ILE A 5 19.35 -33.41 44.13
CA ILE A 5 20.19 -32.77 43.09
C ILE A 5 19.30 -32.02 42.08
N ALA A 6 19.75 -30.84 41.66
CA ALA A 6 19.32 -30.14 40.46
C ALA A 6 20.18 -30.56 39.26
N ALA A 7 19.58 -30.88 38.12
CA ALA A 7 20.29 -31.07 36.85
C ALA A 7 19.79 -30.05 35.83
N ARG A 8 20.64 -29.03 35.60
CA ARG A 8 20.53 -28.05 34.51
C ARG A 8 20.96 -28.72 33.20
N TRP A 9 20.10 -28.69 32.18
CA TRP A 9 20.54 -28.87 30.79
C TRP A 9 20.62 -27.50 30.13
N LEU A 10 21.84 -26.96 30.12
CA LEU A 10 22.25 -25.84 29.26
C LEU A 10 22.52 -26.41 27.87
N ALA A 11 21.52 -26.36 26.98
CA ALA A 11 21.76 -26.53 25.55
C ALA A 11 22.28 -25.19 24.99
N LEU A 12 23.60 -25.08 24.86
CA LEU A 12 24.24 -24.08 24.01
C LEU A 12 23.90 -24.41 22.56
N ALA A 13 22.77 -23.90 22.07
CA ALA A 13 22.57 -23.72 20.63
C ALA A 13 23.30 -22.44 20.23
N ALA A 14 24.55 -22.58 19.76
CA ALA A 14 25.22 -21.53 19.03
C ALA A 14 24.40 -21.25 17.76
N ILE A 15 23.59 -20.19 17.81
CA ILE A 15 22.99 -19.60 16.62
C ILE A 15 24.16 -19.02 15.83
N ALA A 16 24.68 -19.81 14.89
CA ALA A 16 25.40 -19.27 13.75
C ALA A 16 24.37 -18.48 12.94
N ALA A 17 24.16 -17.22 13.34
CA ALA A 17 23.61 -16.24 12.41
C ALA A 17 24.53 -16.28 11.18
N PRO A 18 24.01 -16.33 9.94
CA PRO A 18 24.83 -16.02 8.81
C PRO A 18 25.18 -14.54 8.98
N VAL A 19 26.34 -14.27 9.59
CA VAL A 19 27.06 -13.03 9.36
C VAL A 19 27.44 -13.12 7.89
N GLY A 20 26.49 -12.75 7.03
CA GLY A 20 26.81 -12.37 5.68
C GLY A 20 27.78 -11.22 5.84
N VAL A 21 29.06 -11.53 5.68
CA VAL A 21 30.08 -10.55 5.33
C VAL A 21 29.57 -9.99 4.01
N GLN A 22 28.74 -8.95 4.07
CA GLN A 22 28.45 -8.12 2.91
C GLN A 22 29.81 -7.54 2.53
N ALA A 23 30.45 -8.18 1.54
CA ALA A 23 31.60 -7.62 0.87
C ALA A 23 31.25 -6.17 0.55
N GLN A 24 32.10 -5.23 0.95
CA GLN A 24 31.95 -3.81 0.62
C GLN A 24 31.73 -3.70 -0.89
N ALA A 25 30.50 -3.40 -1.29
CA ALA A 25 30.17 -3.19 -2.67
C ALA A 25 30.94 -1.94 -3.13
N SER A 26 31.91 -2.11 -4.04
CA SER A 26 32.53 -1.00 -4.76
C SER A 26 31.45 -0.20 -5.49
N ASP A 27 31.70 1.08 -5.80
CA ASP A 27 30.78 1.91 -6.58
C ASP A 27 30.39 1.23 -7.92
N ASP A 28 31.34 0.55 -8.55
CA ASP A 28 31.10 -0.24 -9.76
C ASP A 28 30.14 -1.41 -9.51
N SER A 29 30.27 -2.14 -8.40
CA SER A 29 29.34 -3.23 -8.09
C SER A 29 27.92 -2.73 -7.78
N LEU A 30 27.79 -1.56 -7.13
CA LEU A 30 26.50 -0.91 -6.92
C LEU A 30 25.89 -0.50 -8.26
N TRP A 31 26.68 0.11 -9.14
CA TRP A 31 26.27 0.50 -10.49
C TRP A 31 25.82 -0.71 -11.32
N GLN A 32 26.58 -1.80 -11.31
CA GLN A 32 26.19 -3.04 -11.99
C GLN A 32 24.89 -3.62 -11.43
N SER A 33 24.71 -3.59 -10.10
CA SER A 33 23.46 -4.02 -9.47
C SER A 33 22.27 -3.12 -9.82
N PHE A 34 22.50 -1.84 -10.15
CA PHE A 34 21.46 -0.94 -10.64
C PHE A 34 21.14 -1.16 -12.12
N LEU A 35 22.14 -1.45 -12.95
CA LEU A 35 21.91 -1.77 -14.35
C LEU A 35 21.20 -3.12 -14.52
N THR A 36 21.59 -4.11 -13.73
CA THR A 36 21.01 -5.46 -13.68
C THR A 36 20.51 -5.77 -12.27
N PRO A 37 19.37 -5.18 -11.87
CA PRO A 37 18.80 -5.42 -10.55
C PRO A 37 18.34 -6.87 -10.41
N PRO A 38 18.35 -7.40 -9.18
CA PRO A 38 18.09 -8.80 -8.96
C PRO A 38 16.57 -9.10 -9.12
N PRO A 39 16.18 -10.31 -9.54
CA PRO A 39 14.79 -10.62 -9.90
C PRO A 39 13.78 -10.41 -8.77
N GLU A 40 14.18 -10.58 -7.51
CA GLU A 40 13.32 -10.37 -6.35
C GLU A 40 12.85 -8.93 -6.19
N ALA A 41 13.51 -7.96 -6.83
CA ALA A 41 13.11 -6.55 -6.83
C ALA A 41 12.00 -6.23 -7.83
N ARG A 42 11.60 -7.20 -8.67
CA ARG A 42 10.55 -6.98 -9.66
C ARG A 42 9.19 -6.78 -8.98
N PRO A 43 8.33 -5.91 -9.55
CA PRO A 43 6.94 -5.82 -9.11
C PRO A 43 6.21 -7.15 -9.34
N MET A 44 5.12 -7.35 -8.62
CA MET A 44 4.17 -8.43 -8.83
C MET A 44 2.79 -7.89 -9.16
N MET A 45 1.90 -8.76 -9.59
CA MET A 45 0.48 -8.45 -9.79
C MET A 45 -0.39 -9.34 -8.91
N ARG A 46 -1.40 -8.76 -8.27
CA ARG A 46 -2.54 -9.53 -7.78
C ARG A 46 -3.35 -9.99 -8.99
N TRP A 47 -3.50 -11.29 -9.13
CA TRP A 47 -4.14 -11.96 -10.25
C TRP A 47 -5.55 -12.38 -9.85
N TRP A 48 -6.54 -11.65 -10.37
CA TRP A 48 -7.94 -11.85 -10.02
C TRP A 48 -8.52 -13.02 -10.79
N TRP A 49 -8.82 -14.11 -10.08
CA TRP A 49 -9.53 -15.26 -10.65
C TRP A 49 -11.02 -15.12 -10.32
N PHE A 50 -11.83 -14.83 -11.33
CA PHE A 50 -13.28 -14.60 -11.16
C PHE A 50 -14.05 -15.91 -11.19
N GLY A 51 -14.75 -16.22 -10.11
CA GLY A 51 -15.51 -17.47 -9.95
C GLY A 51 -14.64 -18.72 -9.90
N PRO A 52 -13.31 -18.57 -9.98
CA PRO A 52 -12.39 -19.44 -10.72
C PRO A 52 -12.91 -20.07 -12.02
N SER A 53 -13.22 -19.23 -13.01
CA SER A 53 -13.37 -19.62 -14.42
C SER A 53 -12.05 -19.55 -15.17
N VAL A 54 -11.15 -20.48 -14.87
CA VAL A 54 -9.79 -20.53 -15.43
C VAL A 54 -9.55 -21.81 -16.23
N ASN A 55 -8.61 -21.77 -17.18
CA ASN A 55 -8.11 -22.95 -17.88
C ASN A 55 -6.59 -22.92 -18.01
N GLU A 56 -5.98 -24.10 -18.17
CA GLU A 56 -4.52 -24.27 -18.18
C GLU A 56 -3.80 -23.49 -19.28
N ALA A 57 -4.37 -23.43 -20.50
CA ALA A 57 -3.74 -22.76 -21.64
C ALA A 57 -3.67 -21.24 -21.44
N GLU A 58 -4.72 -20.65 -20.89
CA GLU A 58 -4.77 -19.21 -20.62
C GLU A 58 -3.96 -18.85 -19.36
N ILE A 59 -3.95 -19.72 -18.34
CA ILE A 59 -3.02 -19.59 -17.20
C ILE A 59 -1.58 -19.48 -17.71
N ASP A 60 -1.20 -20.40 -18.59
CA ASP A 60 0.11 -20.42 -19.23
C ASP A 60 0.42 -19.15 -20.02
N ARG A 61 -0.55 -18.68 -20.81
CA ARG A 61 -0.42 -17.48 -21.62
C ARG A 61 -0.26 -16.22 -20.76
N GLU A 62 -1.10 -16.04 -19.75
CA GLU A 62 -1.07 -14.87 -18.86
C GLU A 62 0.21 -14.84 -18.01
N ILE A 63 0.69 -15.99 -17.50
CA ILE A 63 1.98 -16.04 -16.79
C ILE A 63 3.12 -15.61 -17.71
N ARG A 64 3.16 -16.10 -18.96
CA ARG A 64 4.18 -15.71 -19.94
C ARG A 64 4.03 -14.24 -20.35
N ALA A 65 2.81 -13.70 -20.40
CA ALA A 65 2.56 -12.28 -20.65
C ALA A 65 3.07 -11.40 -19.50
N MET A 66 2.82 -11.79 -18.25
CA MET A 66 3.38 -11.13 -17.07
C MET A 66 4.92 -11.19 -17.09
N LYS A 67 5.50 -12.34 -17.41
CA LYS A 67 6.95 -12.50 -17.55
C LYS A 67 7.53 -11.59 -18.63
N ALA A 68 6.90 -11.54 -19.80
CA ALA A 68 7.29 -10.67 -20.90
C ALA A 68 7.19 -9.18 -20.54
N GLY A 69 6.19 -8.80 -19.73
CA GLY A 69 6.06 -7.46 -19.17
C GLY A 69 7.11 -7.12 -18.09
N GLY A 70 7.91 -8.08 -17.63
CA GLY A 70 8.98 -7.88 -16.65
C GLY A 70 8.54 -8.06 -15.19
N PHE A 71 7.35 -8.59 -14.93
CA PHE A 71 6.91 -8.92 -13.57
C PHE A 71 7.71 -10.10 -12.99
N GLY A 72 7.93 -10.07 -11.68
CA GLY A 72 8.67 -11.11 -10.94
C GLY A 72 7.80 -12.25 -10.44
N GLY A 73 6.48 -12.08 -10.47
CA GLY A 73 5.54 -13.02 -9.88
C GLY A 73 4.13 -12.46 -9.80
N PHE A 74 3.24 -13.25 -9.21
CA PHE A 74 1.85 -12.91 -9.01
C PHE A 74 1.30 -13.46 -7.69
N GLU A 75 0.23 -12.85 -7.19
CA GLU A 75 -0.60 -13.37 -6.10
C GLU A 75 -1.91 -13.88 -6.67
N VAL A 76 -2.25 -15.15 -6.47
CA VAL A 76 -3.56 -15.68 -6.90
C VAL A 76 -4.62 -15.27 -5.88
N GLN A 77 -5.58 -14.43 -6.30
CA GLN A 77 -6.71 -13.99 -5.47
C GLN A 77 -8.06 -14.32 -6.13
N PRO A 78 -8.70 -15.43 -5.71
CA PRO A 78 -10.01 -15.81 -6.21
C PRO A 78 -11.14 -14.97 -5.63
N VAL A 79 -12.05 -14.52 -6.50
CA VAL A 79 -13.16 -13.62 -6.17
C VAL A 79 -14.44 -14.06 -6.90
N TYR A 80 -15.52 -13.30 -6.70
CA TYR A 80 -16.83 -13.51 -7.31
C TYR A 80 -16.79 -13.80 -8.83
N PRO A 81 -17.77 -14.57 -9.36
CA PRO A 81 -17.86 -14.85 -10.78
C PRO A 81 -18.28 -13.61 -11.59
N LEU A 82 -17.79 -13.50 -12.83
CA LEU A 82 -18.22 -12.47 -13.79
C LEU A 82 -19.15 -13.01 -14.89
N SER A 83 -19.33 -14.33 -14.95
CA SER A 83 -20.30 -15.00 -15.83
C SER A 83 -20.87 -16.25 -15.16
N PRO A 84 -22.15 -16.62 -15.42
CA PRO A 84 -22.61 -17.98 -15.16
C PRO A 84 -21.83 -18.99 -16.03
N ASP A 85 -21.95 -20.27 -15.70
CA ASP A 85 -21.41 -21.33 -16.55
C ASP A 85 -22.10 -21.29 -17.92
N ASP A 86 -21.31 -21.39 -18.98
CA ASP A 86 -21.77 -21.37 -20.35
C ASP A 86 -20.86 -22.26 -21.22
N ALA A 87 -21.41 -23.41 -21.62
CA ALA A 87 -20.70 -24.39 -22.44
C ALA A 87 -20.36 -23.85 -23.84
N SER A 88 -21.08 -22.85 -24.35
CA SER A 88 -20.82 -22.28 -25.68
C SER A 88 -19.58 -21.39 -25.72
N THR A 89 -19.23 -20.76 -24.59
CA THR A 89 -18.03 -19.94 -24.40
C THR A 89 -16.92 -20.68 -23.67
N GLY A 90 -17.18 -21.91 -23.20
CA GLY A 90 -16.25 -22.72 -22.40
C GLY A 90 -16.06 -22.20 -20.98
N ILE A 91 -16.89 -21.27 -20.52
CA ILE A 91 -16.81 -20.69 -19.19
C ILE A 91 -17.45 -21.66 -18.18
N ARG A 92 -16.67 -22.06 -17.17
CA ARG A 92 -17.13 -22.89 -16.05
C ARG A 92 -16.55 -22.34 -14.75
N ASN A 93 -17.38 -22.11 -13.74
CA ASN A 93 -16.92 -21.66 -12.42
C ASN A 93 -16.47 -22.89 -11.61
N LEU A 94 -15.17 -22.97 -11.28
CA LEU A 94 -14.63 -24.02 -10.41
C LEU A 94 -14.86 -23.63 -8.95
N PRO A 95 -15.62 -24.40 -8.16
CA PRO A 95 -15.86 -24.06 -6.76
C PRO A 95 -14.55 -23.94 -5.97
N TRP A 96 -14.49 -22.95 -5.09
CA TRP A 96 -13.37 -22.69 -4.20
C TRP A 96 -12.94 -23.96 -3.43
N LEU A 97 -11.64 -24.26 -3.42
CA LEU A 97 -11.02 -25.45 -2.81
C LEU A 97 -11.46 -26.83 -3.34
N SER A 98 -12.23 -26.88 -4.42
CA SER A 98 -12.48 -28.13 -5.15
C SER A 98 -11.18 -28.72 -5.72
N ASP A 99 -11.18 -30.01 -6.04
CA ASP A 99 -10.03 -30.66 -6.67
C ASP A 99 -9.67 -30.00 -8.01
N ASP A 100 -10.67 -29.61 -8.81
CA ASP A 100 -10.47 -28.89 -10.08
C ASP A 100 -9.80 -27.52 -9.84
N PHE A 101 -10.24 -26.76 -8.82
CA PHE A 101 -9.61 -25.50 -8.44
C PHE A 101 -8.14 -25.69 -8.06
N LEU A 102 -7.84 -26.69 -7.24
CA LEU A 102 -6.46 -26.96 -6.81
C LEU A 102 -5.58 -27.54 -7.92
N ALA A 103 -6.17 -28.25 -8.88
CA ALA A 103 -5.48 -28.66 -10.10
C ALA A 103 -5.06 -27.42 -10.91
N ALA A 104 -5.95 -26.45 -11.11
CA ALA A 104 -5.62 -25.19 -11.77
C ALA A 104 -4.55 -24.38 -11.02
N LEU A 105 -4.64 -24.29 -9.68
CA LEU A 105 -3.63 -23.63 -8.85
C LEU A 105 -2.27 -24.35 -8.93
N ARG A 106 -2.27 -25.69 -8.91
CA ARG A 106 -1.05 -26.50 -9.10
C ARG A 106 -0.42 -26.25 -10.47
N HIS A 107 -1.23 -26.21 -11.53
CA HIS A 107 -0.77 -25.90 -12.88
C HIS A 107 -0.11 -24.51 -12.92
N ALA A 108 -0.76 -23.48 -12.36
CA ALA A 108 -0.19 -22.15 -12.26
C ALA A 108 1.15 -22.13 -11.49
N ALA A 109 1.26 -22.89 -10.39
CA ALA A 109 2.49 -23.02 -9.63
C ALA A 109 3.62 -23.72 -10.41
N GLN A 110 3.29 -24.77 -11.17
CA GLN A 110 4.25 -25.47 -12.03
C GLN A 110 4.75 -24.57 -13.17
N THR A 111 3.84 -23.85 -13.83
CA THR A 111 4.21 -22.89 -14.87
C THR A 111 5.05 -21.75 -14.29
N ALA A 112 4.71 -21.22 -13.11
CA ALA A 112 5.53 -20.21 -12.43
C ALA A 112 6.95 -20.74 -12.13
N GLN A 113 7.09 -21.99 -11.69
CA GLN A 113 8.39 -22.61 -11.46
C GLN A 113 9.21 -22.72 -12.75
N VAL A 114 8.59 -23.14 -13.86
CA VAL A 114 9.24 -23.22 -15.18
C VAL A 114 9.68 -21.84 -15.67
N GLU A 115 8.84 -20.83 -15.51
CA GLU A 115 9.11 -19.45 -15.96
C GLU A 115 10.00 -18.67 -14.98
N GLY A 116 10.38 -19.26 -13.84
CA GLY A 116 11.17 -18.61 -12.79
C GLY A 116 10.45 -17.39 -12.19
N MET A 117 9.15 -17.51 -11.95
CA MET A 117 8.29 -16.51 -11.35
C MET A 117 7.89 -16.92 -9.92
N ARG A 118 7.77 -15.92 -9.05
CA ARG A 118 7.24 -16.08 -7.70
C ARG A 118 5.73 -16.23 -7.74
N ILE A 119 5.19 -17.10 -6.89
CA ILE A 119 3.76 -17.21 -6.61
C ILE A 119 3.49 -16.96 -5.13
N ASP A 120 2.54 -16.06 -4.87
CA ASP A 120 1.88 -15.90 -3.58
C ASP A 120 0.44 -16.38 -3.69
N VAL A 121 -0.16 -16.77 -2.57
CA VAL A 121 -1.57 -17.17 -2.51
C VAL A 121 -2.29 -16.43 -1.41
N THR A 122 -3.49 -15.92 -1.70
CA THR A 122 -4.37 -15.36 -0.68
C THR A 122 -4.94 -16.50 0.15
N GLY A 123 -4.89 -16.37 1.48
CA GLY A 123 -5.31 -17.41 2.40
C GLY A 123 -6.82 -17.63 2.51
N GLY A 124 -7.60 -16.95 1.67
CA GLY A 124 -9.04 -17.06 1.52
C GLY A 124 -9.46 -16.66 0.11
N SER A 125 -10.76 -16.59 -0.13
CA SER A 125 -11.31 -15.96 -1.33
C SER A 125 -11.97 -14.65 -0.94
N GLY A 126 -11.66 -13.57 -1.66
CA GLY A 126 -12.02 -12.23 -1.22
C GLY A 126 -11.43 -11.92 0.16
N TRP A 127 -12.17 -11.16 0.98
CA TRP A 127 -11.71 -10.75 2.32
C TRP A 127 -12.87 -10.30 3.23
N PRO A 128 -12.69 -10.22 4.55
CA PRO A 128 -11.62 -10.86 5.33
C PRO A 128 -11.73 -12.38 5.29
N TYR A 129 -10.80 -13.08 5.92
CA TYR A 129 -10.84 -14.54 6.00
C TYR A 129 -12.16 -15.06 6.60
N GLY A 130 -12.70 -16.08 5.94
CA GLY A 130 -13.96 -16.71 6.30
C GLY A 130 -14.36 -17.75 5.26
N GLY A 131 -15.61 -18.19 5.31
CA GLY A 131 -16.16 -19.13 4.34
C GLY A 131 -17.19 -20.08 4.95
N PRO A 132 -17.67 -21.08 4.18
CA PRO A 132 -18.74 -21.97 4.62
C PRO A 132 -18.33 -22.91 5.76
N HIS A 133 -17.03 -23.12 5.96
CA HIS A 133 -16.48 -23.93 7.06
C HIS A 133 -16.46 -23.21 8.41
N ILE A 134 -16.77 -21.92 8.44
CA ILE A 134 -16.88 -21.14 9.68
C ILE A 134 -18.31 -21.28 10.20
N PRO A 135 -18.55 -22.08 11.26
CA PRO A 135 -19.87 -22.12 11.88
C PRO A 135 -20.18 -20.78 12.53
N VAL A 136 -21.46 -20.48 12.71
CA VAL A 136 -21.92 -19.27 13.41
C VAL A 136 -21.27 -19.07 14.78
N THR A 137 -20.90 -20.15 15.47
CA THR A 137 -20.21 -20.14 16.78
C THR A 137 -18.76 -19.66 16.71
N GLN A 138 -18.15 -19.63 15.53
CA GLN A 138 -16.79 -19.14 15.24
C GLN A 138 -16.79 -17.90 14.35
N ALA A 139 -17.98 -17.39 13.99
CA ALA A 139 -18.11 -16.16 13.22
C ALA A 139 -17.73 -14.94 14.06
N ALA A 140 -17.25 -13.87 13.40
CA ALA A 140 -16.92 -12.60 14.04
C ALA A 140 -18.01 -12.14 15.01
N ALA A 141 -17.60 -11.79 16.23
CA ALA A 141 -18.50 -11.52 17.33
C ALA A 141 -18.56 -10.03 17.67
N SER A 142 -19.74 -9.60 18.13
CA SER A 142 -19.99 -8.21 18.51
C SER A 142 -20.74 -8.15 19.84
N ILE A 143 -20.69 -6.99 20.47
CA ILE A 143 -21.52 -6.66 21.62
C ILE A 143 -22.36 -5.42 21.33
N ARG A 144 -23.63 -5.44 21.73
CA ARG A 144 -24.57 -4.32 21.59
C ARG A 144 -25.27 -4.03 22.91
N MET A 145 -25.69 -2.78 23.07
CA MET A 145 -26.50 -2.33 24.21
C MET A 145 -27.93 -2.07 23.76
N MET A 146 -28.90 -2.60 24.50
CA MET A 146 -30.33 -2.27 24.37
C MET A 146 -30.79 -1.47 25.58
N ARG A 147 -31.80 -0.64 25.36
CA ARG A 147 -32.46 0.17 26.37
C ARG A 147 -33.91 -0.28 26.51
N VAL A 148 -34.34 -0.60 27.73
CA VAL A 148 -35.70 -1.06 28.02
C VAL A 148 -36.31 -0.18 29.12
N PRO A 149 -37.45 0.49 28.88
CA PRO A 149 -38.13 1.26 29.91
C PRO A 149 -38.58 0.40 31.08
N VAL A 150 -38.36 0.88 32.31
CA VAL A 150 -38.81 0.26 33.56
C VAL A 150 -39.73 1.25 34.28
N PRO A 151 -41.06 1.03 34.29
CA PRO A 151 -42.00 1.94 34.95
C PRO A 151 -41.74 2.09 36.46
N ALA A 152 -42.19 3.21 37.04
CA ALA A 152 -42.18 3.40 38.49
C ALA A 152 -42.96 2.28 39.19
N GLY A 153 -42.44 1.77 40.31
CA GLY A 153 -43.05 0.66 41.05
C GLY A 153 -42.95 -0.72 40.40
N ALA A 154 -42.38 -0.84 39.19
CA ALA A 154 -42.22 -2.13 38.53
C ALA A 154 -41.27 -3.06 39.30
N THR A 155 -41.68 -4.32 39.46
CA THR A 155 -40.89 -5.38 40.13
C THR A 155 -40.19 -6.31 39.13
N ASP A 156 -40.51 -6.18 37.84
CA ASP A 156 -39.86 -6.85 36.73
C ASP A 156 -40.04 -6.06 35.42
N PHE A 157 -39.32 -6.46 34.38
CA PHE A 157 -39.53 -5.99 33.01
C PHE A 157 -39.32 -7.12 32.00
N ALA A 158 -39.91 -6.98 30.82
CA ALA A 158 -39.72 -7.95 29.75
C ALA A 158 -38.33 -7.82 29.13
N VAL A 159 -37.60 -8.93 29.05
CA VAL A 159 -36.33 -9.01 28.33
C VAL A 159 -36.68 -9.17 26.85
N PRO A 160 -36.18 -8.31 25.95
CA PRO A 160 -36.39 -8.46 24.52
C PRO A 160 -35.94 -9.83 24.03
N ALA A 161 -36.66 -10.40 23.07
CA ALA A 161 -36.26 -11.65 22.46
C ALA A 161 -34.86 -11.51 21.83
N LEU A 162 -33.98 -12.46 22.16
CA LEU A 162 -32.65 -12.55 21.59
C LEU A 162 -32.70 -13.29 20.26
N GLY A 163 -31.90 -12.84 19.31
CA GLY A 163 -31.73 -13.51 18.02
C GLY A 163 -30.95 -14.83 18.15
N PRO A 164 -30.92 -15.66 17.09
CA PRO A 164 -30.10 -16.87 17.06
C PRO A 164 -28.63 -16.57 17.34
N GLY A 165 -28.03 -17.28 18.31
CA GLY A 165 -26.62 -17.12 18.67
C GLY A 165 -26.31 -15.87 19.52
N GLU A 166 -27.32 -15.09 19.90
CA GLU A 166 -27.16 -14.00 20.87
C GLU A 166 -27.25 -14.51 22.31
N THR A 167 -26.45 -13.91 23.19
CA THR A 167 -26.44 -14.20 24.62
C THR A 167 -26.47 -12.89 25.38
N LEU A 168 -27.40 -12.78 26.32
CA LEU A 168 -27.43 -11.67 27.26
C LEU A 168 -26.28 -11.82 28.25
N VAL A 169 -25.31 -10.93 28.16
CA VAL A 169 -24.08 -10.94 28.97
C VAL A 169 -24.33 -10.30 30.33
N SER A 170 -25.10 -9.22 30.35
CA SER A 170 -25.33 -8.41 31.55
C SER A 170 -26.59 -7.55 31.38
N ALA A 171 -27.22 -7.21 32.51
CA ALA A 171 -28.28 -6.22 32.56
C ALA A 171 -28.15 -5.35 33.82
N MET A 172 -28.40 -4.05 33.67
CA MET A 172 -28.22 -3.03 34.70
C MET A 172 -29.39 -2.03 34.68
N ILE A 173 -29.64 -1.32 35.78
CA ILE A 173 -30.61 -0.21 35.82
C ILE A 173 -29.89 1.13 35.81
N GLY A 174 -30.17 1.94 34.78
CA GLY A 174 -29.71 3.33 34.61
C GLY A 174 -28.19 3.47 34.43
N PRO A 175 -27.71 4.53 33.75
CA PRO A 175 -26.32 4.94 33.86
C PRO A 175 -26.05 5.73 35.17
N ASP A 176 -27.09 6.35 35.75
CA ASP A 176 -26.99 7.30 36.87
C ASP A 176 -27.48 6.75 38.23
N ASP A 177 -28.04 5.53 38.26
CA ASP A 177 -28.52 4.92 39.50
C ASP A 177 -27.34 4.28 40.25
N ALA A 178 -27.17 4.63 41.53
CA ALA A 178 -26.04 4.21 42.37
C ALA A 178 -26.00 2.69 42.65
N SER A 179 -26.96 1.93 42.14
CA SER A 179 -27.08 0.49 42.29
C SER A 179 -26.99 -0.24 40.94
N GLN A 180 -25.83 -0.15 40.27
CA GLN A 180 -25.47 -1.01 39.13
C GLN A 180 -25.41 -2.49 39.57
N HIS A 181 -26.55 -3.08 39.88
CA HIS A 181 -26.66 -4.50 40.18
C HIS A 181 -26.85 -5.24 38.87
N LEU A 182 -25.98 -6.21 38.62
CA LEU A 182 -26.25 -7.26 37.64
C LEU A 182 -27.58 -7.90 38.02
N ILE A 183 -28.58 -7.71 37.17
CA ILE A 183 -29.88 -8.34 37.37
C ILE A 183 -29.74 -9.81 36.98
N PRO A 184 -30.09 -10.78 37.85
CA PRO A 184 -30.21 -12.16 37.44
C PRO A 184 -31.31 -12.28 36.39
N ILE A 185 -31.00 -12.87 35.23
CA ILE A 185 -31.99 -13.04 34.17
C ILE A 185 -32.27 -14.52 33.96
N TYR A 186 -33.52 -14.89 34.23
CA TYR A 186 -34.02 -16.25 34.08
C TYR A 186 -35.26 -16.19 33.18
N GLY A 187 -35.11 -16.55 31.91
CA GLY A 187 -36.22 -16.55 30.95
C GLY A 187 -36.59 -15.14 30.43
N PRO A 188 -37.85 -14.93 29.99
CA PRO A 188 -38.25 -13.73 29.23
C PRO A 188 -38.48 -12.48 30.09
N ARG A 189 -38.25 -12.56 31.41
CA ARG A 189 -38.42 -11.43 32.34
C ARG A 189 -37.20 -11.32 33.25
N ALA A 190 -36.87 -10.10 33.62
CA ALA A 190 -35.81 -9.78 34.56
C ALA A 190 -36.41 -9.09 35.79
N THR A 191 -36.04 -9.54 36.98
CA THR A 191 -36.57 -8.98 38.24
C THR A 191 -35.81 -7.72 38.62
N VAL A 192 -36.51 -6.71 39.11
CA VAL A 192 -35.89 -5.44 39.51
C VAL A 192 -36.50 -4.96 40.82
N ARG A 193 -35.70 -4.31 41.68
CA ARG A 193 -36.24 -3.64 42.86
C ARG A 193 -37.14 -2.48 42.42
N PRO A 194 -38.35 -2.30 42.94
CA PRO A 194 -39.23 -1.21 42.56
C PRO A 194 -38.60 0.16 42.89
N GLY A 195 -38.65 1.08 41.94
CA GLY A 195 -38.16 2.46 42.08
C GLY A 195 -39.31 3.46 42.13
N ALA A 196 -39.14 4.56 42.86
CA ALA A 196 -40.17 5.61 42.99
C ALA A 196 -40.43 6.41 41.69
N VAL A 197 -39.48 6.35 40.75
CA VAL A 197 -39.54 7.03 39.45
C VAL A 197 -39.34 6.03 38.31
N PRO A 198 -39.79 6.34 37.08
CA PRO A 198 -39.43 5.56 35.90
C PRO A 198 -37.90 5.50 35.74
N ARG A 199 -37.39 4.33 35.36
CA ARG A 199 -35.97 4.06 35.10
C ARG A 199 -35.82 3.35 33.77
N GLU A 200 -34.58 3.02 33.43
CA GLU A 200 -34.24 2.31 32.21
C GLU A 200 -33.33 1.13 32.53
N ALA A 201 -33.60 -0.02 31.97
CA ALA A 201 -32.69 -1.16 31.99
C ALA A 201 -31.77 -1.12 30.76
N LEU A 202 -30.47 -1.23 30.99
CA LEU A 202 -29.44 -1.38 29.98
C LEU A 202 -29.09 -2.87 29.87
N LEU A 203 -29.36 -3.47 28.72
CA LEU A 203 -29.09 -4.88 28.45
C LEU A 203 -27.92 -4.99 27.47
N PHE A 204 -26.91 -5.78 27.82
CA PHE A 204 -25.72 -5.98 27.01
C PHE A 204 -25.74 -7.37 26.40
N VAL A 205 -25.89 -7.42 25.08
CA VAL A 205 -26.07 -8.67 24.33
C VAL A 205 -24.84 -8.91 23.48
N ALA A 206 -24.16 -10.02 23.71
CA ALA A 206 -23.14 -10.53 22.81
C ALA A 206 -23.82 -11.32 21.69
N GLY A 207 -23.33 -11.19 20.47
CA GLY A 207 -23.86 -11.88 19.30
C GLY A 207 -22.79 -11.99 18.21
N ARG A 208 -23.25 -12.29 17.01
CA ARG A 208 -22.40 -12.36 15.81
C ARG A 208 -22.64 -11.14 14.94
N THR A 209 -21.61 -10.66 14.25
CA THR A 209 -21.75 -9.55 13.30
C THR A 209 -22.64 -9.93 12.12
N GLY A 210 -22.74 -11.22 11.82
CA GLY A 210 -23.43 -11.76 10.65
C GLY A 210 -22.70 -11.48 9.33
N GLN A 211 -21.53 -10.84 9.38
CA GLN A 211 -20.77 -10.44 8.20
C GLN A 211 -20.39 -11.67 7.39
N GLN A 212 -20.70 -11.61 6.09
CA GLN A 212 -20.24 -12.58 5.11
C GLN A 212 -18.92 -12.12 4.49
N VAL A 213 -18.11 -13.08 4.03
CA VAL A 213 -16.90 -12.80 3.25
C VAL A 213 -17.24 -11.90 2.06
N LYS A 214 -16.52 -10.77 1.91
CA LYS A 214 -16.73 -9.85 0.79
C LYS A 214 -16.13 -10.47 -0.47
N ARG A 215 -16.80 -10.25 -1.60
CA ARG A 215 -16.28 -10.61 -2.93
C ARG A 215 -15.93 -12.11 -3.08
N ALA A 216 -16.56 -12.98 -2.28
CA ALA A 216 -16.33 -14.42 -2.30
C ALA A 216 -16.52 -15.03 -3.70
N ALA A 217 -15.62 -15.92 -4.08
CA ALA A 217 -15.78 -16.84 -5.19
C ALA A 217 -16.93 -17.83 -4.95
N VAL A 218 -17.34 -18.52 -6.01
CA VAL A 218 -18.33 -19.60 -5.93
C VAL A 218 -17.83 -20.68 -4.97
N GLY A 219 -18.62 -21.01 -3.94
CA GLY A 219 -18.27 -21.99 -2.91
C GLY A 219 -17.45 -21.43 -1.75
N ALA A 220 -17.08 -20.15 -1.78
CA ALA A 220 -16.40 -19.47 -0.68
C ALA A 220 -17.36 -18.62 0.19
N GLU A 221 -18.66 -18.66 -0.09
CA GLU A 221 -19.65 -17.92 0.69
C GLU A 221 -19.76 -18.45 2.12
N GLY A 222 -19.75 -17.53 3.09
CA GLY A 222 -19.99 -17.85 4.48
C GLY A 222 -19.52 -16.74 5.41
N TYR A 223 -19.56 -17.03 6.71
CA TYR A 223 -19.23 -16.06 7.74
C TYR A 223 -17.75 -15.69 7.73
N VAL A 224 -17.46 -14.42 8.00
CA VAL A 224 -16.12 -13.96 8.40
C VAL A 224 -15.77 -14.59 9.75
N LEU A 225 -14.56 -15.13 9.89
CA LEU A 225 -14.12 -15.76 11.12
C LEU A 225 -13.90 -14.73 12.24
N ASP A 226 -14.06 -15.17 13.49
CA ASP A 226 -13.67 -14.37 14.65
C ASP A 226 -12.14 -14.34 14.77
N HIS A 227 -11.56 -13.20 14.42
CA HIS A 227 -10.11 -12.98 14.44
C HIS A 227 -9.54 -12.92 15.88
N LEU A 228 -10.41 -12.89 16.89
CA LEU A 228 -10.06 -12.92 18.30
C LEU A 228 -10.23 -14.32 18.90
N ASP A 229 -10.75 -15.30 18.16
CA ASP A 229 -10.95 -16.68 18.62
C ASP A 229 -9.90 -17.63 18.01
N SER A 230 -9.02 -18.16 18.86
CA SER A 230 -7.99 -19.11 18.44
C SER A 230 -8.55 -20.38 17.77
N ALA A 231 -9.74 -20.84 18.17
CA ALA A 231 -10.36 -22.02 17.57
C ALA A 231 -10.88 -21.74 16.16
N ALA A 232 -11.42 -20.54 15.92
CA ALA A 232 -11.85 -20.10 14.59
C ALA A 232 -10.65 -20.00 13.63
N ILE A 233 -9.55 -19.42 14.10
CA ILE A 233 -8.30 -19.29 13.34
C ILE A 233 -7.70 -20.65 13.02
N ALA A 234 -7.62 -21.56 14.00
CA ALA A 234 -7.12 -22.92 13.80
C ALA A 234 -7.98 -23.69 12.77
N ASN A 235 -9.31 -23.61 12.89
CA ASN A 235 -10.23 -24.21 11.93
C ASN A 235 -9.99 -23.67 10.50
N HIS A 236 -9.80 -22.36 10.35
CA HIS A 236 -9.51 -21.76 9.05
C HIS A 236 -8.17 -22.22 8.47
N LEU A 237 -7.10 -22.24 9.28
CA LEU A 237 -5.78 -22.69 8.84
C LEU A 237 -5.77 -24.18 8.44
N THR A 238 -6.48 -25.03 9.16
CA THR A 238 -6.62 -26.46 8.80
C THR A 238 -7.48 -26.65 7.56
N THR A 239 -8.64 -25.99 7.48
CA THR A 239 -9.59 -26.25 6.39
C THR A 239 -9.20 -25.56 5.08
N VAL A 240 -8.67 -24.34 5.15
CA VAL A 240 -8.31 -23.53 3.98
C VAL A 240 -6.80 -23.54 3.77
N GLY A 241 -6.03 -23.20 4.80
CA GLY A 241 -4.57 -23.09 4.69
C GLY A 241 -3.91 -24.38 4.22
N ASP A 242 -4.12 -25.49 4.93
CA ASP A 242 -3.52 -26.79 4.57
C ASP A 242 -4.05 -27.30 3.23
N ARG A 243 -5.33 -27.05 2.94
CA ARG A 243 -5.95 -27.43 1.67
C ARG A 243 -5.35 -26.67 0.48
N LEU A 244 -5.15 -25.36 0.59
CA LEU A 244 -4.49 -24.55 -0.44
C LEU A 244 -3.05 -25.03 -0.67
N LEU A 245 -2.30 -25.25 0.39
CA LEU A 245 -0.91 -25.71 0.28
C LEU A 245 -0.78 -27.11 -0.31
N SER A 246 -1.84 -27.93 -0.27
CA SER A 246 -1.84 -29.23 -0.96
C SER A 246 -1.68 -29.11 -2.48
N ALA A 247 -2.01 -27.97 -3.10
CA ALA A 247 -1.72 -27.71 -4.51
C ALA A 247 -0.22 -27.72 -4.82
N PHE A 248 0.63 -27.42 -3.83
CA PHE A 248 2.09 -27.35 -3.93
C PHE A 248 2.78 -28.65 -3.46
N SER A 249 2.04 -29.74 -3.27
CA SER A 249 2.61 -31.04 -2.87
C SER A 249 3.65 -31.51 -3.90
N GLY A 250 4.88 -31.78 -3.46
CA GLY A 250 5.97 -32.21 -4.34
C GLY A 250 6.76 -31.08 -5.01
N MET A 251 6.50 -29.81 -4.65
CA MET A 251 7.26 -28.64 -5.11
C MET A 251 7.49 -27.65 -3.94
N ALA A 252 8.15 -26.52 -4.22
CA ALA A 252 8.32 -25.47 -3.21
C ALA A 252 6.96 -24.87 -2.82
N PRO A 253 6.72 -24.54 -1.54
CA PRO A 253 5.51 -23.81 -1.13
C PRO A 253 5.48 -22.41 -1.78
N PRO A 254 4.31 -21.75 -1.82
CA PRO A 254 4.22 -20.36 -2.28
C PRO A 254 5.15 -19.48 -1.44
N TYR A 255 5.68 -18.42 -2.04
CA TYR A 255 6.63 -17.53 -1.36
C TYR A 255 6.00 -16.85 -0.15
N ALA A 256 4.73 -16.44 -0.27
CA ALA A 256 3.91 -15.94 0.81
C ALA A 256 2.47 -16.48 0.79
N PHE A 257 1.92 -16.63 1.99
CA PHE A 257 0.50 -16.77 2.29
C PHE A 257 -0.01 -15.40 2.72
N PHE A 258 -0.95 -14.84 1.96
CA PHE A 258 -1.36 -13.45 2.08
C PHE A 258 -2.72 -13.29 2.76
N SER A 259 -2.77 -12.43 3.78
CA SER A 259 -4.02 -11.87 4.31
C SER A 259 -4.18 -10.42 3.86
N ASP A 260 -5.29 -10.16 3.18
CA ASP A 260 -5.78 -8.82 2.87
C ASP A 260 -6.10 -8.01 4.14
N SER A 261 -6.50 -6.76 3.96
CA SER A 261 -6.85 -5.82 5.01
C SER A 261 -7.91 -6.38 5.95
N LEU A 262 -7.76 -6.08 7.25
CA LEU A 262 -8.71 -6.55 8.25
C LEU A 262 -9.97 -5.68 8.18
N GLU A 263 -11.03 -6.23 7.60
CA GLU A 263 -12.33 -5.56 7.46
C GLU A 263 -13.45 -6.35 8.17
N SER A 264 -13.18 -6.90 9.37
CA SER A 264 -14.17 -7.61 10.18
C SER A 264 -15.04 -6.62 10.96
N TYR A 265 -15.92 -5.92 10.24
CA TYR A 265 -16.71 -4.80 10.76
C TYR A 265 -17.57 -5.20 11.97
N GLY A 266 -17.55 -4.34 13.00
CA GLY A 266 -18.27 -4.56 14.25
C GLY A 266 -17.67 -5.64 15.14
N SER A 267 -16.55 -6.27 14.75
CA SER A 267 -15.81 -7.23 15.57
C SER A 267 -15.25 -6.55 16.82
N SER A 268 -15.99 -6.71 17.92
CA SER A 268 -15.82 -5.95 19.17
C SER A 268 -15.88 -6.84 20.42
N TRP A 269 -16.09 -8.14 20.21
CA TRP A 269 -16.29 -9.11 21.26
C TRP A 269 -15.74 -10.47 20.85
N THR A 270 -15.44 -11.32 21.82
CA THR A 270 -15.27 -12.76 21.65
C THR A 270 -15.69 -13.48 22.94
N GLY A 271 -15.94 -14.78 22.87
CA GLY A 271 -16.59 -15.53 23.97
C GLY A 271 -15.86 -15.44 25.31
N ASP A 272 -14.53 -15.48 25.28
CA ASP A 272 -13.68 -15.44 26.47
C ASP A 272 -13.13 -14.03 26.79
N LEU A 273 -13.63 -12.99 26.09
CA LEU A 273 -13.14 -11.61 26.28
C LEU A 273 -13.22 -11.13 27.74
N PRO A 274 -14.30 -11.37 28.52
CA PRO A 274 -14.33 -10.95 29.93
C PRO A 274 -13.23 -11.59 30.78
N ALA A 275 -12.93 -12.87 30.54
CA ALA A 275 -11.89 -13.58 31.28
C ALA A 275 -10.49 -13.07 30.90
N GLU A 276 -10.23 -12.89 29.61
CA GLU A 276 -8.98 -12.32 29.11
C GLU A 276 -8.78 -10.87 29.57
N PHE A 277 -9.85 -10.07 29.56
CA PHE A 277 -9.83 -8.71 30.08
C PHE A 277 -9.47 -8.69 31.57
N ALA A 278 -10.16 -9.48 32.39
CA ALA A 278 -9.89 -9.54 33.83
C ALA A 278 -8.47 -9.99 34.13
N ARG A 279 -7.96 -10.99 33.39
CA ARG A 279 -6.58 -11.47 33.50
C ARG A 279 -5.54 -10.40 33.16
N ARG A 280 -5.79 -9.60 32.12
CA ARG A 280 -4.83 -8.62 31.58
C ARG A 280 -4.90 -7.26 32.26
N ARG A 281 -6.10 -6.81 32.62
CA ARG A 281 -6.38 -5.47 33.17
C ARG A 281 -6.55 -5.47 34.69
N GLY A 282 -6.78 -6.64 35.28
CA GLY A 282 -6.89 -6.80 36.73
C GLY A 282 -8.23 -6.40 37.31
N TYR A 283 -9.30 -6.32 36.50
CA TYR A 283 -10.67 -6.05 36.94
C TYR A 283 -11.72 -6.62 35.98
N ASP A 284 -12.93 -6.89 36.48
CA ASP A 284 -14.02 -7.42 35.67
C ASP A 284 -14.58 -6.35 34.73
N LEU A 285 -14.73 -6.64 33.44
CA LEU A 285 -15.33 -5.74 32.46
C LEU A 285 -16.85 -5.63 32.63
N LEU A 286 -17.52 -6.68 33.12
CA LEU A 286 -18.99 -6.78 33.09
C LEU A 286 -19.70 -5.63 33.82
N PRO A 287 -19.25 -5.16 35.00
CA PRO A 287 -19.83 -4.00 35.67
C PRO A 287 -19.65 -2.68 34.91
N HIS A 288 -18.67 -2.62 34.01
CA HIS A 288 -18.27 -1.40 33.30
C HIS A 288 -18.75 -1.34 31.84
N LEU A 289 -19.58 -2.30 31.40
CA LEU A 289 -20.11 -2.33 30.03
C LEU A 289 -20.84 -1.04 29.59
N PRO A 290 -21.57 -0.29 30.45
CA PRO A 290 -22.14 1.00 30.04
C PRO A 290 -21.10 1.97 29.48
N ALA A 291 -19.88 1.93 30.03
CA ALA A 291 -18.78 2.81 29.68
C ALA A 291 -18.30 2.60 28.22
N LEU A 292 -18.51 1.41 27.63
CA LEU A 292 -18.20 1.13 26.22
C LEU A 292 -19.16 1.85 25.25
N PHE A 293 -20.39 2.13 25.67
CA PHE A 293 -21.45 2.67 24.80
C PHE A 293 -21.82 4.12 25.13
N LEU A 294 -21.80 4.46 26.42
CA LEU A 294 -22.20 5.74 26.98
C LEU A 294 -20.99 6.55 27.39
N ASP A 295 -21.13 7.87 27.44
CA ASP A 295 -20.08 8.78 27.90
C ASP A 295 -20.29 9.07 29.39
N THR A 296 -19.69 8.22 30.24
CA THR A 296 -19.63 8.32 31.70
C THR A 296 -18.23 8.78 32.12
N PRO A 297 -17.99 9.16 33.39
CA PRO A 297 -16.65 9.56 33.86
C PRO A 297 -15.55 8.51 33.65
N GLU A 298 -15.90 7.21 33.60
CA GLU A 298 -14.94 6.11 33.40
C GLU A 298 -14.79 5.66 31.94
N SER A 299 -15.66 6.09 31.02
CA SER A 299 -15.71 5.59 29.64
C SER A 299 -14.39 5.61 28.91
N ALA A 300 -13.65 6.71 28.99
CA ALA A 300 -12.39 6.81 28.28
C ALA A 300 -11.36 5.78 28.79
N ALA A 301 -11.37 5.48 30.09
CA ALA A 301 -10.43 4.57 30.70
C ALA A 301 -10.82 3.09 30.44
N VAL A 302 -12.11 2.77 30.53
CA VAL A 302 -12.62 1.43 30.22
C VAL A 302 -12.48 1.11 28.73
N ARG A 303 -12.77 2.06 27.83
CA ARG A 303 -12.59 1.88 26.37
C ARG A 303 -11.12 1.68 26.02
N PHE A 304 -10.20 2.40 26.68
CA PHE A 304 -8.76 2.16 26.52
C PHE A 304 -8.38 0.72 26.85
N ASP A 305 -8.78 0.23 28.03
CA ASP A 305 -8.44 -1.12 28.48
C ASP A 305 -9.10 -2.19 27.60
N TRP A 306 -10.33 -1.96 27.14
CA TRP A 306 -11.04 -2.86 26.23
C TRP A 306 -10.39 -2.90 24.85
N GLY A 307 -10.15 -1.75 24.23
CA GLY A 307 -9.51 -1.66 22.92
C GLY A 307 -8.09 -2.22 22.93
N ARG A 308 -7.33 -1.98 24.01
CA ARG A 308 -6.01 -2.59 24.22
C ARG A 308 -6.10 -4.11 24.31
N THR A 309 -7.10 -4.64 25.03
CA THR A 309 -7.32 -6.09 25.12
C THR A 309 -7.64 -6.68 23.75
N LEU A 310 -8.51 -6.04 22.96
CA LEU A 310 -8.78 -6.49 21.58
C LEU A 310 -7.51 -6.50 20.73
N ALA A 311 -6.71 -5.43 20.77
CA ALA A 311 -5.50 -5.34 19.96
C ALA A 311 -4.42 -6.36 20.37
N GLU A 312 -4.26 -6.63 21.67
CA GLU A 312 -3.39 -7.68 22.18
C GLU A 312 -3.85 -9.07 21.70
N LEU A 313 -5.17 -9.34 21.73
CA LEU A 313 -5.74 -10.60 21.24
C LEU A 313 -5.58 -10.77 19.72
N THR A 314 -5.82 -9.72 18.92
CA THR A 314 -5.57 -9.75 17.47
C THR A 314 -4.10 -10.07 17.18
N GLY A 315 -3.17 -9.40 17.88
CA GLY A 315 -1.74 -9.65 17.70
C GLY A 315 -1.33 -11.08 18.05
N GLU A 316 -1.76 -11.58 19.20
CA GLU A 316 -1.41 -12.92 19.70
C GLU A 316 -2.09 -14.03 18.91
N ARG A 317 -3.42 -13.97 18.78
CA ARG A 317 -4.22 -15.07 18.26
C ARG A 317 -4.24 -15.10 16.74
N TYR A 318 -4.26 -13.95 16.08
CA TYR A 318 -4.30 -13.88 14.62
C TYR A 318 -2.89 -13.72 14.02
N LEU A 319 -2.21 -12.58 14.25
CA LEU A 319 -0.98 -12.26 13.54
C LEU A 319 0.15 -13.26 13.84
N ALA A 320 0.46 -13.48 15.13
CA ALA A 320 1.55 -14.37 15.53
C ALA A 320 1.26 -15.85 15.23
N THR A 321 0.01 -16.30 15.39
CA THR A 321 -0.39 -17.69 15.09
C THR A 321 -0.24 -18.00 13.60
N ILE A 322 -0.71 -17.12 12.72
CA ILE A 322 -0.62 -17.36 11.26
C ILE A 322 0.84 -17.28 10.81
N ASP A 323 1.63 -16.34 11.34
CA ASP A 323 3.07 -16.27 11.05
C ASP A 323 3.81 -17.55 11.49
N SER A 324 3.50 -18.08 12.69
CA SER A 324 4.02 -19.36 13.17
C SER A 324 3.61 -20.52 12.27
N TRP A 325 2.33 -20.59 11.88
CA TRP A 325 1.81 -21.60 10.96
C TRP A 325 2.51 -21.56 9.60
N ALA A 326 2.71 -20.36 9.05
CA ALA A 326 3.39 -20.13 7.77
C ALA A 326 4.85 -20.60 7.83
N LYS A 327 5.59 -20.23 8.89
CA LYS A 327 6.97 -20.66 9.12
C LYS A 327 7.11 -22.17 9.18
N GLN A 328 6.19 -22.87 9.86
CA GLN A 328 6.19 -24.33 9.96
C GLN A 328 6.00 -25.02 8.59
N ARG A 329 5.44 -24.31 7.60
CA ARG A 329 5.19 -24.80 6.24
C ARG A 329 6.17 -24.26 5.20
N GLY A 330 7.22 -23.56 5.63
CA GLY A 330 8.24 -23.02 4.73
C GLY A 330 7.76 -21.85 3.86
N THR A 331 6.64 -21.22 4.20
CA THR A 331 6.14 -19.99 3.55
C THR A 331 6.26 -18.78 4.49
N ARG A 332 5.88 -17.59 4.01
CA ARG A 332 5.92 -16.33 4.76
C ARG A 332 4.51 -15.80 4.95
N PHE A 333 4.22 -15.22 6.11
CA PHE A 333 2.97 -14.50 6.28
C PHE A 333 3.13 -13.06 5.78
N ARG A 334 2.42 -12.73 4.70
CA ARG A 334 2.25 -11.35 4.21
C ARG A 334 0.89 -10.83 4.64
N VAL A 335 0.82 -9.62 5.17
CA VAL A 335 -0.45 -9.09 5.66
C VAL A 335 -0.53 -7.57 5.66
N GLN A 336 -1.70 -7.09 5.29
CA GLN A 336 -2.16 -5.73 5.56
C GLN A 336 -2.61 -5.61 7.03
N ALA A 337 -1.66 -5.41 7.94
CA ALA A 337 -1.86 -5.48 9.40
C ALA A 337 -2.52 -4.21 9.99
N TYR A 338 -3.66 -3.81 9.45
CA TYR A 338 -4.47 -2.66 9.87
C TYR A 338 -5.97 -2.95 9.67
N GLY A 339 -6.83 -2.17 10.35
CA GLY A 339 -8.29 -2.25 10.23
C GLY A 339 -8.98 -2.81 11.48
N THR A 340 -10.00 -3.65 11.27
CA THR A 340 -10.89 -4.23 12.31
C THR A 340 -10.84 -5.77 12.29
N PRO A 341 -10.65 -6.46 13.43
CA PRO A 341 -10.43 -5.92 14.77
C PRO A 341 -9.12 -5.12 14.88
N PRO A 342 -8.95 -4.31 15.93
CA PRO A 342 -7.86 -3.35 15.97
C PRO A 342 -6.49 -4.06 16.00
N THR A 343 -5.54 -3.52 15.25
CA THR A 343 -4.11 -3.83 15.34
C THR A 343 -3.34 -2.59 15.80
N LEU A 344 -2.12 -2.80 16.30
CA LEU A 344 -1.17 -1.73 16.63
C LEU A 344 -0.06 -1.67 15.57
N LEU A 345 0.63 -0.53 15.46
CA LEU A 345 1.76 -0.40 14.53
C LEU A 345 2.87 -1.39 14.92
N SER A 346 3.06 -1.60 16.24
CA SER A 346 3.95 -2.63 16.76
C SER A 346 3.58 -4.06 16.36
N GLY A 347 2.35 -4.30 15.90
CA GLY A 347 1.91 -5.58 15.36
C GLY A 347 2.71 -6.04 14.13
N ASN A 348 3.30 -5.10 13.38
CA ASN A 348 4.19 -5.41 12.25
C ASN A 348 5.46 -6.19 12.66
N ALA A 349 5.84 -6.18 13.95
CA ALA A 349 6.92 -7.01 14.45
C ALA A 349 6.63 -8.52 14.29
N LEU A 350 5.35 -8.90 14.39
CA LEU A 350 4.87 -10.28 14.51
C LEU A 350 4.79 -11.03 13.17
N VAL A 351 4.96 -10.32 12.05
CA VAL A 351 4.70 -10.89 10.71
C VAL A 351 5.95 -10.85 9.84
N ALA A 352 6.07 -11.76 8.88
CA ALA A 352 7.23 -11.83 8.01
C ALA A 352 7.30 -10.65 7.02
N LEU A 353 6.18 -10.31 6.38
CA LEU A 353 6.10 -9.31 5.32
C LEU A 353 4.95 -8.33 5.58
N PRO A 354 5.21 -7.17 6.21
CA PRO A 354 4.23 -6.09 6.32
C PRO A 354 3.83 -5.56 4.93
N GLU A 355 2.53 -5.38 4.74
CA GLU A 355 1.97 -4.74 3.55
C GLU A 355 1.10 -3.53 3.92
N GLY A 356 1.18 -2.47 3.11
CA GLY A 356 0.33 -1.30 3.22
C GLY A 356 -0.52 -1.03 1.98
N GLU A 357 -1.28 0.07 2.03
CA GLU A 357 -2.07 0.60 0.91
C GLU A 357 -2.23 2.12 1.07
N GLY A 358 -2.40 2.82 -0.05
CA GLY A 358 -2.68 4.26 -0.09
C GLY A 358 -1.50 5.12 -0.54
N ALA A 359 -1.66 5.82 -1.67
CA ALA A 359 -0.60 6.57 -2.34
C ALA A 359 -0.36 7.99 -1.82
N ASN A 360 -1.15 8.52 -0.88
CA ASN A 360 -0.98 9.91 -0.43
C ASN A 360 0.18 10.04 0.56
N TRP A 361 1.37 10.32 0.05
CA TRP A 361 2.61 10.33 0.83
C TRP A 361 2.75 11.52 1.81
N ARG A 362 1.84 12.50 1.77
CA ARG A 362 1.88 13.71 2.61
C ARG A 362 0.89 13.67 3.78
N GLU A 363 0.24 12.54 4.02
CA GLU A 363 -0.69 12.34 5.14
C GLU A 363 -0.48 10.98 5.83
N PHE A 364 -1.24 10.74 6.89
CA PHE A 364 -1.31 9.42 7.51
C PHE A 364 -2.07 8.44 6.62
N ASN A 365 -1.50 7.26 6.38
CA ASN A 365 -2.14 6.16 5.69
C ASN A 365 -1.51 4.82 6.10
N SER A 366 -2.10 3.71 5.64
CA SER A 366 -1.64 2.36 5.92
C SER A 366 -0.30 1.99 5.28
N THR A 367 0.08 2.62 4.16
CA THR A 367 1.43 2.46 3.59
C THR A 367 2.50 2.93 4.56
N ARG A 368 2.38 4.13 5.12
CA ARG A 368 3.35 4.65 6.09
C ARG A 368 3.33 3.87 7.39
N TRP A 369 2.17 3.34 7.79
CA TRP A 369 2.04 2.43 8.93
C TRP A 369 2.91 1.18 8.75
N ALA A 370 2.80 0.51 7.60
CA ALA A 370 3.56 -0.69 7.30
C ALA A 370 5.07 -0.38 7.17
N THR A 371 5.44 0.69 6.46
CA THR A 371 6.85 1.05 6.25
C THR A 371 7.54 1.47 7.55
N SER A 372 6.87 2.26 8.39
CA SER A 372 7.40 2.62 9.71
C SER A 372 7.62 1.38 10.57
N GLY A 373 6.62 0.49 10.65
CA GLY A 373 6.75 -0.78 11.37
C GLY A 373 7.92 -1.62 10.84
N ALA A 374 8.05 -1.76 9.53
CA ALA A 374 9.15 -2.48 8.91
C ALA A 374 10.53 -1.88 9.23
N HIS A 375 10.69 -0.55 9.15
CA HIS A 375 11.94 0.12 9.50
C HIS A 375 12.32 -0.12 10.97
N LEU A 376 11.36 -0.01 11.88
CA LEU A 376 11.58 -0.16 13.32
C LEU A 376 11.96 -1.59 13.71
N TYR A 377 11.43 -2.59 13.00
CA TYR A 377 11.65 -4.01 13.27
C TYR A 377 12.60 -4.72 12.29
N GLY A 378 13.34 -3.95 11.47
CA GLY A 378 14.37 -4.48 10.58
C GLY A 378 13.85 -5.43 9.50
N LYS A 379 12.67 -5.15 8.93
CA LYS A 379 12.08 -5.93 7.83
C LYS A 379 12.59 -5.34 6.49
N PRO A 380 13.42 -6.07 5.72
CA PRO A 380 14.06 -5.50 4.53
C PRO A 380 13.13 -5.39 3.32
N VAL A 381 12.06 -6.20 3.26
CA VAL A 381 11.07 -6.20 2.19
C VAL A 381 9.76 -5.66 2.76
N ILE A 382 9.25 -4.60 2.12
CA ILE A 382 8.06 -3.88 2.53
C ILE A 382 7.17 -3.76 1.31
N SER A 383 6.04 -4.44 1.33
CA SER A 383 5.13 -4.43 0.19
C SER A 383 4.03 -3.38 0.32
N SER A 384 3.44 -3.04 -0.81
CA SER A 384 2.20 -2.28 -0.85
C SER A 384 1.31 -2.84 -1.93
N GLU A 385 0.02 -2.96 -1.62
CA GLU A 385 -1.01 -2.93 -2.64
C GLU A 385 -0.92 -1.57 -3.34
N THR A 386 -0.79 -1.60 -4.66
CA THR A 386 -0.49 -0.43 -5.50
C THR A 386 -1.43 -0.39 -6.69
N TRP A 387 -1.85 0.80 -7.13
CA TRP A 387 -2.72 1.05 -8.30
C TRP A 387 -4.20 0.69 -8.13
N THR A 388 -4.65 0.51 -6.90
CA THR A 388 -6.07 0.44 -6.57
C THR A 388 -6.72 1.78 -6.95
N TRP A 389 -7.80 1.73 -7.74
CA TRP A 389 -8.52 2.92 -8.24
C TRP A 389 -7.75 3.80 -9.23
N LEU A 390 -6.58 3.38 -9.71
CA LEU A 390 -5.76 4.16 -10.65
C LEU A 390 -6.56 4.52 -11.90
N HIS A 391 -6.67 5.82 -12.16
CA HIS A 391 -7.34 6.41 -13.31
C HIS A 391 -8.73 5.81 -13.61
N SER A 392 -9.54 5.51 -12.59
CA SER A 392 -10.89 4.93 -12.75
C SER A 392 -11.76 5.71 -13.76
N PRO A 393 -12.53 5.03 -14.65
CA PRO A 393 -12.88 3.60 -14.67
C PRO A 393 -11.74 2.68 -15.11
N SER A 394 -11.89 1.37 -14.90
CA SER A 394 -10.96 0.36 -15.43
C SER A 394 -10.71 0.58 -16.92
N TRP A 395 -9.51 0.22 -17.39
CA TRP A 395 -9.03 0.39 -18.76
C TRP A 395 -8.60 1.80 -19.19
N ALA A 396 -8.65 2.79 -18.29
CA ALA A 396 -8.21 4.16 -18.60
C ALA A 396 -6.78 4.49 -18.12
N ALA A 397 -6.18 3.66 -17.28
CA ALA A 397 -4.83 3.88 -16.77
C ALA A 397 -3.76 3.71 -17.86
N SER A 398 -2.78 4.62 -17.84
CA SER A 398 -1.60 4.64 -18.72
C SER A 398 -0.32 4.20 -17.98
N PRO A 399 0.78 3.89 -18.69
CA PRO A 399 2.07 3.65 -18.05
C PRO A 399 2.58 4.82 -17.20
N LEU A 400 2.25 6.07 -17.57
CA LEU A 400 2.59 7.23 -16.76
C LEU A 400 1.83 7.23 -15.43
N ASP A 401 0.54 6.92 -15.45
CA ASP A 401 -0.27 6.82 -14.23
C ASP A 401 0.35 5.82 -13.25
N MET A 402 0.73 4.64 -13.77
CA MET A 402 1.40 3.61 -12.97
C MET A 402 2.71 4.12 -12.35
N LYS A 403 3.55 4.81 -13.13
CA LYS A 403 4.79 5.40 -12.63
C LYS A 403 4.52 6.43 -11.52
N VAL A 404 3.57 7.35 -11.74
CA VAL A 404 3.25 8.43 -10.80
C VAL A 404 2.85 7.89 -9.44
N GLU A 405 1.94 6.92 -9.42
CA GLU A 405 1.49 6.34 -8.15
C GLU A 405 2.59 5.52 -7.48
N ALA A 406 3.34 4.72 -8.24
CA ALA A 406 4.46 3.94 -7.71
C ALA A 406 5.50 4.84 -7.02
N ASP A 407 5.84 5.98 -7.61
CA ASP A 407 6.76 6.95 -7.00
C ASP A 407 6.25 7.47 -5.66
N ARG A 408 4.95 7.68 -5.53
CA ARG A 408 4.34 8.08 -4.25
C ARG A 408 4.43 6.97 -3.21
N HIS A 409 4.28 5.70 -3.58
CA HIS A 409 4.52 4.56 -2.67
C HIS A 409 6.01 4.45 -2.28
N PHE A 410 6.92 4.63 -3.24
CA PHE A 410 8.37 4.64 -2.98
C PHE A 410 8.76 5.74 -2.00
N LEU A 411 8.18 6.95 -2.10
CA LEU A 411 8.34 8.05 -1.14
C LEU A 411 7.90 7.73 0.29
N GLN A 412 7.20 6.59 0.48
CA GLN A 412 6.80 6.12 1.80
C GLN A 412 7.75 5.07 2.39
N GLY A 413 8.72 4.59 1.61
CA GLY A 413 9.63 3.51 1.99
C GLY A 413 9.26 2.13 1.45
N VAL A 414 8.21 2.03 0.61
CA VAL A 414 7.85 0.77 -0.06
C VAL A 414 9.01 0.34 -0.97
N ASN A 415 9.27 -0.97 -1.06
CA ASN A 415 10.30 -1.52 -1.95
C ASN A 415 9.90 -2.86 -2.60
N GLN A 416 8.61 -3.21 -2.54
CA GLN A 416 7.97 -4.29 -3.28
C GLN A 416 6.56 -3.85 -3.68
N LEU A 417 6.31 -3.67 -4.97
CA LEU A 417 4.97 -3.31 -5.45
C LEU A 417 4.17 -4.58 -5.75
N ILE A 418 2.92 -4.64 -5.27
CA ILE A 418 1.91 -5.66 -5.60
C ILE A 418 0.75 -4.93 -6.29
N GLY A 419 0.66 -5.06 -7.61
CA GLY A 419 -0.33 -4.32 -8.40
C GLY A 419 -1.75 -4.83 -8.22
N HIS A 420 -2.71 -3.93 -8.03
CA HIS A 420 -4.16 -4.15 -8.01
C HIS A 420 -4.78 -3.71 -9.36
N GLY A 421 -4.84 -4.54 -10.38
CA GLY A 421 -4.26 -5.87 -10.51
C GLY A 421 -4.40 -6.37 -11.94
N TRP A 422 -4.15 -7.65 -12.13
CA TRP A 422 -4.28 -8.36 -13.39
C TRP A 422 -5.59 -9.15 -13.37
N PRO A 423 -6.65 -8.69 -14.05
CA PRO A 423 -7.87 -9.49 -14.16
C PRO A 423 -7.67 -10.62 -15.17
N TYR A 424 -7.92 -11.86 -14.75
CA TYR A 424 -7.92 -13.01 -15.65
C TYR A 424 -9.07 -12.89 -16.65
N SER A 425 -8.80 -13.18 -17.93
CA SER A 425 -9.83 -13.19 -19.00
C SER A 425 -9.82 -14.50 -19.78
N PRO A 426 -10.90 -15.32 -19.73
CA PRO A 426 -10.99 -16.53 -20.54
C PRO A 426 -10.94 -16.24 -22.06
N PRO A 427 -10.36 -17.12 -22.90
CA PRO A 427 -10.25 -16.93 -24.36
C PRO A 427 -11.56 -16.71 -25.14
N GLY A 428 -12.71 -17.01 -24.54
CA GLY A 428 -14.04 -16.77 -25.13
C GLY A 428 -14.66 -15.41 -24.79
N VAL A 429 -14.01 -14.60 -23.95
CA VAL A 429 -14.51 -13.28 -23.56
C VAL A 429 -14.06 -12.22 -24.57
N PRO A 430 -14.98 -11.41 -25.13
CA PRO A 430 -14.59 -10.31 -26.02
C PRO A 430 -13.67 -9.30 -25.34
N GLU A 431 -12.71 -8.76 -26.08
CA GLU A 431 -11.86 -7.62 -25.65
C GLU A 431 -12.69 -6.49 -25.02
N PRO A 432 -12.23 -5.70 -24.04
CA PRO A 432 -10.93 -5.77 -23.39
C PRO A 432 -10.78 -6.95 -22.42
N GLY A 433 -11.76 -7.86 -22.36
CA GLY A 433 -11.79 -8.93 -21.36
C GLY A 433 -12.50 -8.50 -20.08
N TRP A 434 -12.22 -9.22 -19.01
CA TRP A 434 -12.81 -9.00 -17.69
C TRP A 434 -12.05 -7.95 -16.88
N ALA A 435 -12.75 -7.32 -15.94
CA ALA A 435 -12.18 -6.36 -15.03
C ALA A 435 -12.73 -6.57 -13.61
N PHE A 436 -11.89 -6.30 -12.62
CA PHE A 436 -12.33 -6.22 -11.23
C PHE A 436 -13.21 -4.97 -11.05
N TYR A 437 -14.12 -4.99 -10.05
CA TYR A 437 -15.08 -3.89 -9.85
C TYR A 437 -14.40 -2.55 -9.56
N ALA A 438 -13.20 -2.61 -8.99
CA ALA A 438 -12.30 -1.51 -8.76
C ALA A 438 -11.24 -1.46 -9.88
N ALA A 439 -10.94 -0.25 -10.33
CA ALA A 439 -9.90 0.01 -11.33
C ALA A 439 -8.53 -0.53 -10.86
N ALA A 440 -7.58 -0.87 -11.76
CA ALA A 440 -7.47 -0.34 -13.12
C ALA A 440 -7.52 -1.33 -14.30
N ALA A 441 -7.40 -2.64 -14.10
CA ALA A 441 -7.15 -3.64 -15.17
C ALA A 441 -5.82 -3.40 -15.92
N LEU A 442 -4.72 -3.88 -15.32
CA LEU A 442 -3.34 -3.64 -15.76
C LEU A 442 -2.71 -4.91 -16.36
N ASN A 443 -3.40 -5.51 -17.33
CA ASN A 443 -2.95 -6.70 -18.05
C ASN A 443 -2.61 -6.39 -19.51
N ASP A 444 -2.27 -7.43 -20.27
CA ASP A 444 -1.78 -7.33 -21.64
C ASP A 444 -2.87 -7.16 -22.72
N HIS A 445 -4.14 -7.06 -22.32
CA HIS A 445 -5.21 -6.58 -23.19
C HIS A 445 -5.09 -5.07 -23.48
N ASN A 446 -4.30 -4.33 -22.69
CA ASN A 446 -4.01 -2.93 -22.98
C ASN A 446 -3.06 -2.78 -24.19
N PRO A 447 -3.38 -1.96 -25.21
CA PRO A 447 -2.52 -1.77 -26.36
C PRO A 447 -1.13 -1.23 -25.99
N TRP A 448 -1.07 -0.37 -24.97
CA TRP A 448 0.18 0.19 -24.44
C TRP A 448 1.07 -0.84 -23.73
N TYR A 449 0.66 -2.10 -23.55
CA TYR A 449 1.41 -3.11 -22.80
C TYR A 449 2.83 -3.37 -23.35
N GLY A 450 3.07 -3.06 -24.63
CA GLY A 450 4.42 -3.06 -25.20
C GLY A 450 5.42 -2.13 -24.48
N ALA A 451 4.95 -1.13 -23.72
CA ALA A 451 5.75 -0.26 -22.87
C ALA A 451 6.03 -0.84 -21.47
N MET A 452 5.31 -1.88 -21.06
CA MET A 452 5.42 -2.49 -19.73
C MET A 452 6.86 -2.94 -19.38
N PRO A 453 7.65 -3.55 -20.29
CA PRO A 453 9.02 -3.98 -19.96
C PRO A 453 9.95 -2.84 -19.53
N GLU A 454 9.81 -1.65 -20.12
CA GLU A 454 10.60 -0.47 -19.72
C GLU A 454 10.09 0.13 -18.40
N LEU A 455 8.78 0.18 -18.21
CA LEU A 455 8.18 0.61 -16.94
C LEU A 455 8.59 -0.31 -15.79
N THR A 456 8.46 -1.63 -15.92
CA THR A 456 8.82 -2.58 -14.86
C THR A 456 10.32 -2.61 -14.59
N ARG A 457 11.17 -2.35 -15.60
CA ARG A 457 12.61 -2.15 -15.40
C ARG A 457 12.89 -0.94 -14.52
N TYR A 458 12.21 0.18 -14.76
CA TYR A 458 12.27 1.34 -13.87
C TYR A 458 11.85 0.98 -12.44
N LEU A 459 10.67 0.34 -12.27
CA LEU A 459 10.14 -0.05 -10.96
C LEU A 459 11.08 -1.02 -10.23
N GLN A 460 11.71 -1.95 -10.96
CA GLN A 460 12.67 -2.91 -10.42
C GLN A 460 13.94 -2.21 -9.92
N ARG A 461 14.49 -1.26 -10.68
CA ARG A 461 15.66 -0.47 -10.27
C ARG A 461 15.39 0.33 -9.00
N VAL A 462 14.24 0.99 -8.93
CA VAL A 462 13.85 1.76 -7.74
C VAL A 462 13.67 0.84 -6.54
N SER A 463 12.91 -0.25 -6.69
CA SER A 463 12.69 -1.24 -5.64
C SER A 463 14.00 -1.84 -5.12
N HIS A 464 14.94 -2.18 -6.01
CA HIS A 464 16.26 -2.70 -5.64
C HIS A 464 17.04 -1.71 -4.78
N LEU A 465 17.22 -0.48 -5.27
CA LEU A 465 17.99 0.54 -4.56
C LEU A 465 17.36 0.90 -3.20
N LEU A 466 16.02 0.91 -3.09
CA LEU A 466 15.31 1.14 -1.83
C LEU A 466 15.37 -0.03 -0.83
N ARG A 467 15.94 -1.19 -1.21
CA ARG A 467 16.26 -2.28 -0.27
C ARG A 467 17.66 -2.19 0.33
N LEU A 468 18.55 -1.39 -0.27
CA LEU A 468 19.95 -1.35 0.12
C LEU A 468 20.17 -0.49 1.38
N GLY A 469 21.05 -0.95 2.27
CA GLY A 469 21.38 -0.22 3.50
C GLY A 469 20.17 -0.03 4.42
N GLU A 470 20.20 1.02 5.24
CA GLU A 470 19.21 1.27 6.28
C GLU A 470 18.42 2.56 6.02
N PRO A 471 17.13 2.63 6.39
CA PRO A 471 16.36 3.88 6.40
C PRO A 471 17.07 4.94 7.26
N ALA A 472 17.17 6.18 6.76
CA ALA A 472 17.88 7.27 7.43
C ALA A 472 16.92 8.33 8.03
N ASN A 473 15.73 7.90 8.45
CA ASN A 473 14.71 8.78 9.02
C ASN A 473 15.18 9.43 10.33
N GLY A 474 15.33 10.75 10.33
CA GLY A 474 15.82 11.51 11.49
C GLY A 474 14.73 11.82 12.52
N VAL A 475 13.45 11.77 12.13
CA VAL A 475 12.30 12.18 12.96
C VAL A 475 11.38 10.98 13.21
N ALA A 476 10.93 10.81 14.45
CA ALA A 476 9.82 9.92 14.78
C ALA A 476 8.58 10.75 15.12
N VAL A 477 7.40 10.32 14.70
CA VAL A 477 6.11 10.92 15.07
C VAL A 477 5.34 9.90 15.91
N TYR A 478 5.07 10.22 17.18
CA TYR A 478 4.31 9.35 18.07
C TYR A 478 2.85 9.30 17.63
N LEU A 479 2.28 8.11 17.52
CA LEU A 479 0.88 7.92 17.17
C LEU A 479 -0.01 8.13 18.40
N PRO A 480 -1.15 8.82 18.28
CA PRO A 480 -2.09 9.03 19.39
C PRO A 480 -2.91 7.77 19.73
N THR A 481 -2.25 6.61 19.79
CA THR A 481 -2.88 5.29 19.94
C THR A 481 -3.69 5.21 21.22
N GLU A 482 -3.16 5.67 22.36
CA GLU A 482 -3.85 5.59 23.66
C GLU A 482 -5.14 6.42 23.69
N ASP A 483 -5.14 7.59 23.05
CA ASP A 483 -6.33 8.43 22.94
C ASP A 483 -7.34 7.89 21.92
N VAL A 484 -6.86 7.20 20.88
CA VAL A 484 -7.73 6.45 19.95
C VAL A 484 -8.43 5.32 20.68
N LEU A 485 -7.70 4.47 21.39
CA LEU A 485 -8.27 3.36 22.16
C LEU A 485 -9.30 3.88 23.19
N ALA A 486 -9.00 5.00 23.86
CA ALA A 486 -9.91 5.63 24.81
C ALA A 486 -11.19 6.20 24.19
N ALA A 487 -11.20 6.46 22.87
CA ALA A 487 -12.34 7.03 22.16
C ALA A 487 -13.13 6.02 21.33
N MET A 488 -12.56 4.84 21.05
CA MET A 488 -13.20 3.77 20.30
C MET A 488 -14.51 3.31 20.98
N LYS A 489 -15.47 2.93 20.14
CA LYS A 489 -16.74 2.30 20.57
C LYS A 489 -16.89 0.95 19.86
N PRO A 490 -17.68 0.00 20.39
CA PRO A 490 -17.87 -1.32 19.80
C PRO A 490 -18.25 -1.33 18.31
N GLN A 491 -18.96 -0.30 17.82
CA GLN A 491 -19.36 -0.21 16.41
C GLN A 491 -18.20 0.11 15.45
N ALA A 492 -17.11 0.69 15.95
CA ALA A 492 -15.98 1.18 15.15
C ALA A 492 -14.66 0.96 15.91
N ALA A 493 -14.21 -0.30 15.94
CA ALA A 493 -13.01 -0.73 16.66
C ALA A 493 -11.78 -0.83 15.73
N SER A 494 -11.38 0.28 15.12
CA SER A 494 -10.20 0.36 14.24
C SER A 494 -9.24 1.45 14.72
N VAL A 495 -8.00 1.07 15.03
CA VAL A 495 -6.98 2.03 15.48
C VAL A 495 -6.44 2.84 14.31
N ASN A 496 -6.16 2.19 13.18
CA ASN A 496 -5.60 2.83 11.99
C ASN A 496 -6.54 3.93 11.46
N ASP A 497 -7.81 3.62 11.23
CA ASP A 497 -8.78 4.60 10.71
C ASP A 497 -8.95 5.80 11.66
N ALA A 498 -9.03 5.52 12.96
CA ALA A 498 -9.22 6.55 13.98
C ALA A 498 -7.99 7.45 14.16
N ILE A 499 -6.77 6.96 13.91
CA ILE A 499 -5.56 7.79 13.91
C ILE A 499 -5.61 8.82 12.78
N GLY A 500 -6.08 8.43 11.59
CA GLY A 500 -6.21 9.35 10.45
C GLY A 500 -7.07 10.58 10.75
N HIS A 501 -8.05 10.45 11.65
CA HIS A 501 -8.89 11.56 12.11
C HIS A 501 -8.25 12.44 13.20
N ARG A 502 -7.24 11.94 13.92
CA ARG A 502 -6.59 12.65 15.04
C ARG A 502 -5.25 13.26 14.66
N LEU A 503 -4.50 12.60 13.78
CA LEU A 503 -3.23 13.09 13.30
C LEU A 503 -3.44 13.95 12.06
N THR A 504 -3.42 15.27 12.23
CA THR A 504 -3.66 16.20 11.12
C THR A 504 -2.58 16.06 10.04
N GLU A 505 -2.98 16.17 8.78
CA GLU A 505 -2.10 16.26 7.61
C GLU A 505 -0.94 17.27 7.82
N THR A 506 -1.21 18.38 8.51
CA THR A 506 -0.23 19.41 8.85
C THR A 506 1.00 18.87 9.60
N VAL A 507 0.85 17.85 10.45
CA VAL A 507 2.00 17.26 11.17
C VAL A 507 2.96 16.61 10.18
N VAL A 508 2.42 15.82 9.24
CA VAL A 508 3.21 15.11 8.23
C VAL A 508 3.87 16.11 7.28
N THR A 509 3.10 17.08 6.76
CA THR A 509 3.63 18.08 5.82
C THR A 509 4.71 18.95 6.45
N GLN A 510 4.54 19.41 7.70
CA GLN A 510 5.55 20.22 8.38
C GLN A 510 6.88 19.48 8.60
N VAL A 511 6.85 18.16 8.84
CA VAL A 511 8.08 17.35 8.98
C VAL A 511 8.77 17.17 7.63
N LEU A 512 8.02 16.83 6.59
CA LEU A 512 8.54 16.64 5.23
C LEU A 512 9.10 17.95 4.66
N ASP A 513 8.36 19.05 4.80
CA ASP A 513 8.75 20.38 4.29
C ASP A 513 9.93 20.97 5.08
N ALA A 514 10.16 20.52 6.31
CA ALA A 514 11.37 20.81 7.07
C ALA A 514 12.60 20.02 6.60
N GLY A 515 12.48 19.18 5.55
CA GLY A 515 13.59 18.47 4.94
C GLY A 515 13.95 17.15 5.63
N HIS A 516 12.99 16.49 6.29
CA HIS A 516 13.22 15.26 7.05
C HIS A 516 12.36 14.08 6.61
N GLY A 517 12.99 12.90 6.51
CA GLY A 517 12.28 11.62 6.52
C GLY A 517 11.84 11.25 7.94
N PHE A 518 10.74 10.50 8.06
CA PHE A 518 10.18 10.12 9.36
C PHE A 518 9.57 8.73 9.40
N ASP A 519 9.45 8.19 10.62
CA ASP A 519 8.65 7.00 10.93
C ASP A 519 7.56 7.32 11.97
N PHE A 520 6.41 6.67 11.83
CA PHE A 520 5.42 6.59 12.90
C PHE A 520 5.84 5.60 13.98
N VAL A 521 5.65 5.95 15.24
CA VAL A 521 5.96 5.08 16.39
C VAL A 521 4.77 5.03 17.35
N ASP A 522 4.49 3.86 17.90
CA ASP A 522 3.56 3.69 19.04
C ASP A 522 4.33 3.27 20.30
N ALA A 523 3.63 3.04 21.40
CA ALA A 523 4.21 2.63 22.67
C ALA A 523 5.12 1.38 22.55
N GLY A 524 4.72 0.40 21.73
CA GLY A 524 5.48 -0.83 21.50
C GLY A 524 6.76 -0.61 20.70
N ALA A 525 6.76 0.40 19.83
CA ALA A 525 7.89 0.74 18.95
C ALA A 525 8.99 1.59 19.62
N ILE A 526 8.73 2.30 20.71
CA ILE A 526 9.74 3.17 21.36
C ILE A 526 10.99 2.38 21.82
N GLY A 527 10.84 1.09 22.13
CA GLY A 527 11.93 0.19 22.49
C GLY A 527 12.51 -0.62 21.33
N ALA A 528 12.02 -0.44 20.10
CA ALA A 528 12.42 -1.25 18.96
C ALA A 528 13.90 -1.01 18.59
N PRO A 529 14.65 -2.03 18.13
CA PRO A 529 16.06 -1.87 17.73
C PRO A 529 16.28 -0.83 16.63
N GLY A 530 15.28 -0.60 15.78
CA GLY A 530 15.28 0.42 14.73
C GLY A 530 14.94 1.83 15.21
N PHE A 531 14.57 2.04 16.47
CA PHE A 531 14.33 3.38 17.02
C PHE A 531 15.66 4.12 17.23
N ARG A 532 16.10 4.85 16.19
CA ARG A 532 17.39 5.56 16.12
C ARG A 532 17.22 7.05 15.81
N HIS A 533 16.00 7.54 15.87
CA HIS A 533 15.62 8.90 15.51
C HIS A 533 16.29 9.94 16.42
N ARG A 534 16.57 11.11 15.85
CA ARG A 534 17.18 12.26 16.54
C ARG A 534 16.13 13.13 17.23
N VAL A 535 14.96 13.22 16.61
CA VAL A 535 13.80 14.01 17.05
C VAL A 535 12.61 13.09 17.25
N LEU A 536 11.86 13.29 18.33
CA LEU A 536 10.55 12.68 18.55
C LEU A 536 9.51 13.79 18.68
N VAL A 537 8.50 13.73 17.83
CA VAL A 537 7.33 14.62 17.86
C VAL A 537 6.21 13.90 18.58
N LEU A 538 5.74 14.48 19.69
CA LEU A 538 4.48 14.12 20.32
C LEU A 538 3.40 15.03 19.72
N PRO A 539 2.39 14.48 19.01
CA PRO A 539 1.23 15.27 18.64
C PRO A 539 0.45 15.70 19.89
N ARG A 540 -0.69 16.38 19.70
CA ARG A 540 -1.56 16.70 20.84
C ARG A 540 -2.14 15.42 21.42
N LEU A 541 -1.68 15.05 22.61
CA LEU A 541 -2.06 13.84 23.35
C LEU A 541 -2.60 14.21 24.73
N ASP A 542 -3.61 13.47 25.17
CA ASP A 542 -4.07 13.48 26.56
C ASP A 542 -3.41 12.33 27.34
N ARG A 543 -3.35 11.14 26.69
CA ARG A 543 -2.84 9.89 27.29
C ARG A 543 -1.55 9.45 26.63
N ILE A 544 -0.70 8.80 27.42
CA ILE A 544 0.50 8.10 26.93
C ILE A 544 0.79 6.89 27.81
N ASP A 545 1.29 5.80 27.22
CA ASP A 545 1.73 4.65 28.00
C ASP A 545 2.89 5.04 28.94
N PRO A 546 2.81 4.75 30.25
CA PRO A 546 3.80 5.19 31.22
C PRO A 546 5.18 4.57 30.99
N ALA A 547 5.26 3.35 30.45
CA ALA A 547 6.53 2.69 30.16
C ALA A 547 7.18 3.29 28.91
N ALA A 548 6.39 3.56 27.87
CA ALA A 548 6.83 4.29 26.68
C ALA A 548 7.33 5.69 27.06
N TYR A 549 6.58 6.42 27.90
CA TYR A 549 6.96 7.77 28.29
C TYR A 549 8.20 7.81 29.19
N ALA A 550 8.38 6.80 30.05
CA ALA A 550 9.64 6.61 30.78
C ALA A 550 10.82 6.30 29.85
N ALA A 551 10.60 5.53 28.77
CA ALA A 551 11.62 5.28 27.76
C ALA A 551 11.98 6.55 26.96
N ILE A 552 10.99 7.37 26.62
CA ILE A 552 11.16 8.69 26.00
C ILE A 552 11.98 9.61 26.91
N GLU A 553 11.71 9.64 28.22
CA GLU A 553 12.51 10.43 29.17
C GLU A 553 13.97 9.98 29.21
N ARG A 554 14.23 8.66 29.24
CA ARG A 554 15.59 8.11 29.20
C ARG A 554 16.29 8.46 27.88
N TRP A 555 15.57 8.39 26.76
CA TRP A 555 16.10 8.75 25.44
C TRP A 555 16.42 10.24 25.35
N ALA A 556 15.54 11.12 25.81
CA ALA A 556 15.75 12.57 25.85
C ALA A 556 16.95 12.96 26.74
N ARG A 557 17.15 12.24 27.86
CA ARG A 557 18.33 12.44 28.73
C ARG A 557 19.66 12.08 28.06
N ARG A 558 19.64 11.19 27.06
CA ARG A 558 20.82 10.82 26.25
C ARG A 558 21.04 11.72 25.03
N GLY A 559 20.28 12.82 24.91
CA GLY A 559 20.47 13.83 23.87
C GLY A 559 19.38 13.86 22.79
N GLY A 560 18.39 12.96 22.85
CA GLY A 560 17.22 13.00 21.99
C GLY A 560 16.44 14.32 22.13
N LYS A 561 15.92 14.84 21.02
CA LYS A 561 15.16 16.10 20.99
C LYS A 561 13.66 15.82 21.01
N LEU A 562 12.98 16.25 22.06
CA LEU A 562 11.53 16.07 22.20
C LEU A 562 10.79 17.36 21.82
N ILE A 563 9.87 17.25 20.87
CA ILE A 563 8.94 18.31 20.49
C ILE A 563 7.53 17.86 20.83
N ALA A 564 6.73 18.71 21.47
CA ALA A 564 5.32 18.42 21.75
C ALA A 564 4.43 19.49 21.14
N ILE A 565 3.32 19.05 20.51
CA ILE A 565 2.32 19.96 19.96
C ILE A 565 1.34 20.36 21.07
N ASP A 566 1.26 21.66 21.32
CA ASP A 566 0.45 22.37 22.33
C ASP A 566 0.78 22.04 23.80
N ARG A 567 0.94 20.76 24.17
CA ARG A 567 1.20 20.33 25.54
C ARG A 567 1.85 18.95 25.64
N LEU A 568 2.44 18.68 26.80
CA LEU A 568 2.81 17.31 27.21
C LEU A 568 1.57 16.57 27.76
N PRO A 569 1.45 15.25 27.54
CA PRO A 569 0.36 14.45 28.09
C PRO A 569 0.45 14.41 29.62
N ASP A 570 -0.68 14.33 30.32
CA ASP A 570 -0.71 14.31 31.79
C ASP A 570 -1.57 13.18 32.37
N ASN A 571 -1.97 12.25 31.50
CA ASN A 571 -2.83 11.14 31.83
C ASN A 571 -2.28 9.79 31.33
N ALA A 572 -2.68 8.71 32.00
CA ALA A 572 -2.51 7.33 31.55
C ALA A 572 -3.86 6.77 31.11
N GLY A 573 -3.84 5.62 30.42
CA GLY A 573 -5.02 5.08 29.76
C GLY A 573 -6.04 4.45 30.69
N GLY A 574 -5.65 3.45 31.50
CA GLY A 574 -6.58 2.48 32.09
C GLY A 574 -7.39 2.96 33.28
N LEU A 575 -8.38 2.16 33.68
CA LEU A 575 -9.28 2.52 34.80
C LEU A 575 -8.53 2.49 36.14
N ARG A 576 -7.76 1.43 36.40
CA ARG A 576 -7.01 1.20 37.65
C ARG A 576 -5.57 1.75 37.61
N ASP A 577 -5.36 2.81 36.84
CA ASP A 577 -4.04 3.35 36.51
C ASP A 577 -3.63 4.57 37.36
N ASP A 578 -4.12 4.76 38.59
CA ASP A 578 -3.79 5.96 39.39
C ASP A 578 -2.28 6.14 39.63
N ALA A 579 -1.57 5.04 39.85
CA ALA A 579 -0.11 5.04 39.93
C ALA A 579 0.54 5.42 38.59
N ALA A 580 0.00 4.95 37.47
CA ALA A 580 0.46 5.28 36.13
C ALA A 580 0.17 6.75 35.77
N ARG A 581 -1.02 7.28 36.09
CA ARG A 581 -1.37 8.71 35.97
C ARG A 581 -0.40 9.59 36.75
N THR A 582 -0.12 9.21 38.00
CA THR A 582 0.87 9.89 38.85
C THR A 582 2.26 9.84 38.21
N ALA A 583 2.66 8.69 37.65
CA ALA A 583 3.93 8.53 36.96
C ALA A 583 4.03 9.40 35.70
N VAL A 584 2.98 9.47 34.87
CA VAL A 584 2.91 10.32 33.68
C VAL A 584 3.03 11.79 34.06
N ARG A 585 2.27 12.28 35.06
CA ARG A 585 2.37 13.66 35.53
C ARG A 585 3.79 14.02 35.99
N ARG A 586 4.42 13.13 36.75
CA ARG A 586 5.82 13.30 37.18
C ARG A 586 6.81 13.28 36.01
N LEU A 587 6.57 12.45 34.99
CA LEU A 587 7.38 12.44 33.77
C LEU A 587 7.22 13.75 33.00
N SER A 588 6.00 14.27 32.85
CA SER A 588 5.75 15.55 32.18
C SER A 588 6.40 16.72 32.89
N GLN A 589 6.39 16.75 34.22
CA GLN A 589 7.12 17.77 34.99
C GLN A 589 8.63 17.71 34.72
N ARG A 590 9.22 16.51 34.67
CA ARG A 590 10.65 16.34 34.36
C ARG A 590 11.01 16.69 32.93
N LEU A 591 10.13 16.41 31.99
CA LEU A 591 10.33 16.66 30.57
C LEU A 591 10.06 18.11 30.17
N ARG A 592 9.27 18.87 30.93
CA ARG A 592 8.91 20.27 30.59
C ARG A 592 10.10 21.17 30.26
N GLY A 593 11.22 21.02 30.98
CA GLY A 593 12.45 21.80 30.72
C GLY A 593 13.35 21.24 29.60
N ARG A 594 12.95 20.12 28.98
CA ARG A 594 13.69 19.40 27.93
C ARG A 594 12.88 19.25 26.64
N THR A 595 11.63 19.71 26.64
CA THR A 595 10.71 19.63 25.52
C THR A 595 10.49 21.00 24.92
N THR A 596 10.60 21.10 23.60
CA THR A 596 10.13 22.26 22.85
C THR A 596 8.63 22.11 22.62
N ILE A 597 7.81 22.99 23.19
CA ILE A 597 6.34 22.96 23.04
C ILE A 597 5.95 24.04 22.03
N VAL A 598 5.23 23.66 20.97
CA VAL A 598 4.87 24.55 19.86
C VAL A 598 3.44 24.30 19.38
N ALA A 599 2.85 25.30 18.72
CA ALA A 599 1.65 25.07 17.92
C ALA A 599 2.00 24.22 16.67
N VAL A 600 1.02 23.51 16.12
CA VAL A 600 1.23 22.68 14.92
C VAL A 600 1.76 23.47 13.72
N SER A 601 1.39 24.75 13.58
CA SER A 601 1.87 25.64 12.52
C SER A 601 3.36 25.98 12.61
N ASP A 602 3.97 25.82 13.79
CA ASP A 602 5.37 26.11 14.05
C ASP A 602 6.24 24.85 14.09
N LEU A 603 5.65 23.67 13.84
CA LEU A 603 6.31 22.38 13.97
C LEU A 603 7.54 22.28 13.07
N GLY A 604 7.43 22.65 11.79
CA GLY A 604 8.55 22.57 10.84
C GLY A 604 9.74 23.40 11.30
N ARG A 605 9.50 24.63 11.76
CA ARG A 605 10.53 25.51 12.35
C ARG A 605 11.20 24.86 13.57
N ALA A 606 10.40 24.25 14.46
CA ALA A 606 10.91 23.57 15.65
C ALA A 606 11.77 22.35 15.29
N VAL A 607 11.37 21.58 14.28
CA VAL A 607 12.13 20.42 13.78
C VAL A 607 13.47 20.88 13.19
N THR A 608 13.48 21.91 12.34
CA THR A 608 14.71 22.47 11.76
C THR A 608 15.67 23.03 12.84
N GLN A 609 15.15 23.59 13.93
CA GLN A 609 15.97 24.03 15.06
C GLN A 609 16.52 22.86 15.90
N ALA A 610 15.79 21.74 15.94
CA ALA A 610 16.17 20.57 16.72
C ALA A 610 17.21 19.70 16.03
N ALA A 611 17.16 19.58 14.70
CA ALA A 611 18.10 18.79 13.91
C ALA A 611 18.32 19.42 12.52
N ALA A 612 19.52 19.22 11.97
CA ALA A 612 19.82 19.59 10.59
C ALA A 612 18.99 18.74 9.61
N PRO A 613 18.40 19.34 8.57
CA PRO A 613 17.61 18.63 7.56
C PRO A 613 18.46 17.62 6.79
N ASP A 614 17.82 16.55 6.32
CA ASP A 614 18.45 15.59 5.40
C ASP A 614 18.52 16.17 3.98
N VAL A 615 17.57 17.05 3.62
CA VAL A 615 17.54 17.83 2.38
C VAL A 615 17.17 19.28 2.69
N ALA A 616 18.10 20.22 2.51
CA ALA A 616 17.86 21.66 2.67
C ALA A 616 17.65 22.32 1.31
N LEU A 617 16.40 22.65 0.96
CA LEU A 617 16.06 23.29 -0.31
C LEU A 617 16.37 24.79 -0.29
N ALA A 618 16.88 25.32 -1.41
CA ALA A 618 17.07 26.75 -1.61
C ALA A 618 15.74 27.51 -1.75
N ALA A 619 14.73 26.86 -2.33
CA ALA A 619 13.36 27.36 -2.44
C ALA A 619 12.34 26.25 -2.12
N PRO A 620 11.21 26.56 -1.45
CA PRO A 620 10.17 25.59 -1.16
C PRO A 620 9.63 24.91 -2.42
N ALA A 621 9.51 23.58 -2.39
CA ALA A 621 8.96 22.76 -3.46
C ALA A 621 8.10 21.62 -2.86
N PRO A 622 6.82 21.86 -2.53
CA PRO A 622 5.99 20.90 -1.78
C PRO A 622 5.73 19.57 -2.53
N ASP A 623 5.79 19.61 -3.86
CA ASP A 623 5.65 18.42 -4.71
C ASP A 623 6.93 17.58 -4.82
N LEU A 624 8.07 18.08 -4.32
CA LEU A 624 9.35 17.36 -4.28
C LEU A 624 9.39 16.45 -3.04
N GLY A 625 9.28 15.14 -3.25
CA GLY A 625 9.49 14.15 -2.21
C GLY A 625 10.91 13.58 -2.26
N PHE A 626 11.38 13.07 -1.11
CA PHE A 626 12.61 12.27 -1.07
C PHE A 626 12.54 11.09 -0.08
N VAL A 627 13.39 10.09 -0.31
CA VAL A 627 13.73 9.03 0.65
C VAL A 627 15.24 9.01 0.81
N HIS A 628 15.71 9.00 2.05
CA HIS A 628 17.13 8.91 2.38
C HIS A 628 17.45 7.54 2.98
N ARG A 629 18.46 6.86 2.45
CA ARG A 629 19.02 5.61 2.97
C ARG A 629 20.51 5.76 3.25
N THR A 630 20.95 5.21 4.37
CA THR A 630 22.37 5.10 4.72
C THR A 630 22.92 3.80 4.14
N LEU A 631 23.95 3.91 3.32
CA LEU A 631 24.71 2.76 2.81
C LEU A 631 26.00 2.59 3.64
N PRO A 632 26.61 1.40 3.68
CA PRO A 632 27.90 1.20 4.36
C PRO A 632 29.00 2.17 3.88
N GLN A 633 29.00 2.49 2.59
CA GLN A 633 29.99 3.34 1.92
C GLN A 633 29.52 4.79 1.69
N GLY A 634 28.32 5.17 2.15
CA GLY A 634 27.80 6.51 1.89
C GLY A 634 26.29 6.68 2.06
N ALA A 635 25.66 7.45 1.18
CA ALA A 635 24.23 7.75 1.24
C ALA A 635 23.56 7.63 -0.12
N LEU A 636 22.26 7.34 -0.09
CA LEU A 636 21.39 7.21 -1.24
C LEU A 636 20.12 8.03 -1.02
N TYR A 637 19.76 8.83 -2.01
CA TYR A 637 18.52 9.58 -2.05
C TYR A 637 17.69 9.18 -3.25
N PHE A 638 16.44 8.77 -3.06
CA PHE A 638 15.43 8.78 -4.11
C PHE A 638 14.73 10.13 -4.06
N ILE A 639 14.62 10.84 -5.18
CA ILE A 639 14.04 12.18 -5.25
C ILE A 639 13.01 12.17 -6.38
N ALA A 640 11.79 12.61 -6.12
CA ALA A 640 10.70 12.58 -7.07
C ALA A 640 9.90 13.88 -7.07
N ASN A 641 9.63 14.40 -8.26
CA ASN A 641 8.59 15.39 -8.49
C ASN A 641 7.25 14.66 -8.59
N THR A 642 6.34 14.91 -7.65
CA THR A 642 5.00 14.28 -7.64
C THR A 642 3.91 15.15 -8.27
N GLY A 643 4.30 16.34 -8.76
CA GLY A 643 3.45 17.32 -9.41
C GLY A 643 3.50 17.26 -10.94
N ASN A 644 2.56 17.96 -11.57
CA ASN A 644 2.44 18.05 -13.03
C ASN A 644 3.19 19.23 -13.65
N THR A 645 3.99 19.96 -12.86
CA THR A 645 4.83 21.07 -13.33
C THR A 645 6.32 20.76 -13.07
N PRO A 646 7.26 21.31 -13.87
CA PRO A 646 8.69 21.11 -13.62
C PRO A 646 9.13 21.71 -12.28
N ILE A 647 10.06 21.06 -11.59
CA ILE A 647 10.71 21.58 -10.38
C ILE A 647 12.16 21.95 -10.72
N ARG A 648 12.51 23.22 -10.49
CA ARG A 648 13.86 23.77 -10.64
C ARG A 648 14.28 24.48 -9.37
N THR A 649 15.19 23.88 -8.62
CA THR A 649 15.72 24.40 -7.36
C THR A 649 17.14 23.87 -7.14
N SER A 650 17.76 24.21 -6.02
CA SER A 650 18.97 23.53 -5.55
C SER A 650 18.79 23.08 -4.11
N ALA A 651 19.59 22.10 -3.70
CA ALA A 651 19.52 21.56 -2.35
C ALA A 651 20.89 21.15 -1.82
N ARG A 652 21.04 21.23 -0.50
CA ARG A 652 22.13 20.58 0.24
C ARG A 652 21.62 19.27 0.83
N PHE A 653 22.42 18.23 0.72
CA PHE A 653 22.08 16.89 1.17
C PHE A 653 22.94 16.49 2.35
N ALA A 654 22.34 15.88 3.37
CA ALA A 654 23.11 15.26 4.44
C ALA A 654 24.03 14.16 3.87
N GLY A 655 25.28 14.12 4.32
CA GLY A 655 26.25 13.16 3.81
C GLY A 655 26.88 13.51 2.47
N ASP A 656 26.60 14.68 1.88
CA ASP A 656 27.38 15.19 0.74
C ASP A 656 28.86 15.37 1.13
N ARG A 657 29.74 14.73 0.36
CA ARG A 657 31.21 14.81 0.49
C ARG A 657 31.86 15.33 -0.80
N GLY A 658 31.09 15.98 -1.66
CA GLY A 658 31.49 16.47 -2.97
C GLY A 658 31.68 15.38 -4.03
N ASN A 659 31.06 14.22 -3.82
CA ASN A 659 31.22 13.01 -4.64
C ASN A 659 29.86 12.45 -5.10
N GLY A 660 28.83 13.30 -5.18
CA GLY A 660 27.49 12.90 -5.57
C GLY A 660 27.37 12.57 -7.06
N SER A 661 26.57 11.57 -7.38
CA SER A 661 26.19 11.24 -8.75
C SER A 661 24.68 11.05 -8.90
N TRP A 662 24.11 11.66 -9.94
CA TRP A 662 22.73 11.47 -10.35
C TRP A 662 22.59 10.20 -11.16
N TRP A 663 21.63 9.34 -10.82
CA TRP A 663 21.32 8.10 -11.52
C TRP A 663 19.86 8.14 -11.98
N ASP A 664 19.63 7.92 -13.27
CA ASP A 664 18.29 7.91 -13.86
C ASP A 664 17.81 6.46 -14.02
N ALA A 665 16.79 6.08 -13.26
CA ALA A 665 16.24 4.73 -13.25
C ALA A 665 15.48 4.37 -14.54
N MET A 666 15.00 5.36 -15.30
CA MET A 666 14.36 5.12 -16.59
C MET A 666 15.42 4.74 -17.63
N THR A 667 16.49 5.53 -17.73
CA THR A 667 17.48 5.36 -18.81
C THR A 667 18.65 4.46 -18.44
N GLY A 668 18.89 4.22 -17.15
CA GLY A 668 20.09 3.51 -16.69
C GLY A 668 21.38 4.31 -16.88
N LYS A 669 21.32 5.66 -16.81
CA LYS A 669 22.48 6.55 -16.98
C LYS A 669 22.88 7.20 -15.65
N ARG A 670 24.16 7.58 -15.50
CA ARG A 670 24.65 8.35 -14.34
C ARG A 670 25.62 9.48 -14.70
N TRP A 671 25.57 10.59 -13.97
CA TRP A 671 26.43 11.76 -14.17
C TRP A 671 26.77 12.45 -12.84
N ALA A 672 27.76 13.35 -12.83
CA ALA A 672 28.13 14.09 -11.62
C ALA A 672 27.00 15.03 -11.16
N ALA A 673 26.74 15.05 -9.86
CA ALA A 673 25.80 15.99 -9.26
C ALA A 673 26.44 17.33 -8.86
N GLY A 674 27.78 17.39 -8.80
CA GLY A 674 28.50 18.49 -8.18
C GLY A 674 28.59 18.35 -6.67
N SER A 675 28.80 19.46 -5.96
CA SER A 675 28.96 19.53 -4.51
C SER A 675 28.30 20.78 -3.93
N GLY A 676 27.83 20.73 -2.69
CA GLY A 676 27.23 21.88 -2.01
C GLY A 676 25.77 22.07 -2.42
N ASP A 677 25.46 23.20 -3.07
CA ASP A 677 24.11 23.50 -3.56
C ASP A 677 23.86 22.76 -4.89
N ILE A 678 23.52 21.48 -4.79
CA ILE A 678 23.30 20.57 -5.93
C ILE A 678 21.99 20.95 -6.64
N ALA A 679 22.06 21.15 -7.95
CA ALA A 679 20.90 21.49 -8.77
C ALA A 679 19.91 20.31 -8.87
N ILE A 680 18.62 20.62 -8.72
CA ILE A 680 17.48 19.72 -8.94
C ILE A 680 16.67 20.31 -10.10
N ASP A 681 16.71 19.64 -11.25
CA ASP A 681 15.86 19.92 -12.42
C ASP A 681 15.13 18.63 -12.80
N LEU A 682 13.84 18.59 -12.45
CA LEU A 682 12.96 17.45 -12.67
C LEU A 682 11.76 17.89 -13.51
N ALA A 683 11.55 17.21 -14.63
CA ALA A 683 10.31 17.32 -15.39
C ALA A 683 9.08 16.91 -14.54
N PRO A 684 7.84 17.22 -14.97
CA PRO A 684 6.64 16.70 -14.32
C PRO A 684 6.73 15.19 -14.11
N TYR A 685 6.43 14.72 -12.90
CA TYR A 685 6.47 13.29 -12.57
C TYR A 685 7.82 12.58 -12.75
N GLN A 686 8.92 13.32 -12.90
CA GLN A 686 10.26 12.74 -13.00
C GLN A 686 10.84 12.44 -11.62
N SER A 687 11.61 11.36 -11.56
CA SER A 687 12.30 10.89 -10.36
C SER A 687 13.73 10.45 -10.72
N ARG A 688 14.66 10.61 -9.78
CA ARG A 688 16.08 10.25 -9.92
C ARG A 688 16.64 9.79 -8.59
N PHE A 689 17.78 9.11 -8.65
CA PHE A 689 18.60 8.84 -7.48
C PHE A 689 19.78 9.80 -7.41
N LEU A 690 20.16 10.21 -6.20
CA LEU A 690 21.41 10.89 -5.90
C LEU A 690 22.23 10.02 -4.93
N ILE A 691 23.41 9.59 -5.37
CA ILE A 691 24.25 8.61 -4.68
C ILE A 691 25.60 9.23 -4.29
N PHE A 692 26.01 9.07 -3.02
CA PHE A 692 27.26 9.59 -2.46
C PHE A 692 28.22 8.45 -2.05
N THR A 693 28.94 7.82 -2.98
CA THR A 693 29.71 6.57 -2.75
C THR A 693 31.21 6.65 -2.99
N GLY A 694 31.79 7.84 -3.27
CA GLY A 694 33.24 8.03 -3.28
C GLY A 694 33.90 8.28 -4.64
N GLN A 695 33.26 7.98 -5.76
CA GLN A 695 33.82 8.25 -7.09
C GLN A 695 32.95 9.21 -7.90
N GLN A 696 33.57 10.31 -8.36
CA GLN A 696 32.93 11.24 -9.29
C GLN A 696 32.88 10.61 -10.68
N SER A 697 31.66 10.47 -11.23
CA SER A 697 31.49 10.33 -12.68
C SER A 697 31.83 11.67 -13.34
N ARG A 698 32.62 11.68 -14.44
CA ARG A 698 32.99 12.92 -15.16
C ARG A 698 31.93 13.44 -16.14
N ALA A 699 30.78 12.78 -16.25
CA ALA A 699 29.74 13.24 -17.18
C ALA A 699 29.01 14.47 -16.62
N THR A 700 28.83 15.51 -17.45
CA THR A 700 28.02 16.70 -17.14
C THR A 700 26.70 16.62 -17.95
N PRO A 701 25.57 17.12 -17.43
CA PRO A 701 24.32 17.17 -18.19
C PRO A 701 24.48 17.85 -19.54
N LEU A 702 23.72 17.36 -20.52
CA LEU A 702 23.64 17.93 -21.86
C LEU A 702 22.66 19.10 -21.88
N ASP A 703 23.16 20.33 -22.06
CA ASP A 703 22.31 21.47 -22.41
C ASP A 703 22.02 21.48 -23.91
N ALA A 704 20.75 21.58 -24.27
CA ALA A 704 20.32 21.67 -25.67
C ALA A 704 20.72 23.02 -26.27
N THR A 705 21.40 22.97 -27.41
CA THR A 705 21.93 24.14 -28.13
C THR A 705 21.17 24.52 -29.39
N SER A 706 20.42 23.60 -29.99
CA SER A 706 19.56 23.89 -31.14
C SER A 706 18.42 22.86 -31.24
N SER A 707 17.34 23.24 -31.90
CA SER A 707 16.17 22.38 -32.14
C SER A 707 15.71 22.54 -33.58
N GLN A 708 15.47 21.43 -34.27
CA GLN A 708 14.90 21.36 -35.61
C GLN A 708 13.57 20.62 -35.56
N SER A 709 12.46 21.30 -35.85
CA SER A 709 11.18 20.61 -36.01
C SER A 709 11.23 19.67 -37.21
N LEU A 710 10.79 18.42 -37.04
CA LEU A 710 10.72 17.44 -38.12
C LEU A 710 9.44 17.68 -38.92
N THR A 711 9.59 18.25 -40.13
CA THR A 711 8.49 18.60 -41.02
C THR A 711 8.41 17.63 -42.19
N GLY A 712 7.19 17.29 -42.63
CA GLY A 712 6.95 16.45 -43.80
C GLY A 712 5.57 15.78 -43.74
N THR A 713 5.25 14.98 -44.76
CA THR A 713 3.99 14.22 -44.78
C THR A 713 4.15 12.94 -43.98
N TRP A 714 3.49 12.88 -42.83
CA TRP A 714 3.43 11.67 -42.02
C TRP A 714 2.57 10.60 -42.70
N ARG A 715 3.00 9.34 -42.62
CA ARG A 715 2.20 8.20 -43.05
C ARG A 715 1.82 7.37 -41.85
N MET A 716 0.54 7.04 -41.70
CA MET A 716 0.03 6.25 -40.59
C MET A 716 -0.52 4.92 -41.11
N THR A 717 -0.13 3.83 -40.46
CA THR A 717 -0.66 2.49 -40.73
C THR A 717 -1.25 1.91 -39.45
N ILE A 718 -2.46 1.36 -39.55
CA ILE A 718 -3.08 0.51 -38.54
C ILE A 718 -3.14 -0.89 -39.13
N ALA A 719 -2.83 -1.93 -38.34
CA ALA A 719 -2.84 -3.31 -38.82
C ALA A 719 -4.21 -3.66 -39.44
N GLY A 720 -4.20 -4.20 -40.66
CA GLY A 720 -5.42 -4.55 -41.40
C GLY A 720 -6.13 -3.38 -42.09
N GLN A 721 -5.62 -2.14 -42.00
CA GLN A 721 -6.17 -0.97 -42.70
C GLN A 721 -5.19 -0.44 -43.75
N ALA A 722 -5.73 0.33 -44.72
CA ALA A 722 -4.91 1.03 -45.71
C ALA A 722 -4.06 2.15 -45.07
N GLU A 723 -2.88 2.40 -45.63
CA GLU A 723 -2.01 3.50 -45.20
C GLU A 723 -2.68 4.86 -45.45
N ARG A 724 -2.66 5.73 -44.44
CA ARG A 724 -3.21 7.10 -44.50
C ARG A 724 -2.08 8.12 -44.53
N SER A 725 -2.17 9.10 -45.44
CA SER A 725 -1.28 10.27 -45.41
C SER A 725 -1.87 11.34 -44.51
N LEU A 726 -1.08 11.84 -43.56
CA LEU A 726 -1.50 12.84 -42.58
C LEU A 726 -0.79 14.17 -42.86
N ALA A 727 -1.57 15.19 -43.19
CA ALA A 727 -1.08 16.56 -43.32
C ALA A 727 -0.76 17.20 -41.95
N ARG A 728 -1.42 16.73 -40.89
CA ARG A 728 -1.20 17.15 -39.50
C ARG A 728 -1.38 15.98 -38.55
N LEU A 729 -0.63 16.02 -37.46
CA LEU A 729 -0.79 15.13 -36.30
C LEU A 729 -1.98 15.61 -35.46
N GLY A 730 -2.58 14.70 -34.68
CA GLY A 730 -3.82 14.97 -33.96
C GLY A 730 -4.41 13.73 -33.31
N SER A 731 -5.49 13.94 -32.54
CA SER A 731 -6.12 12.87 -31.75
C SER A 731 -6.98 11.95 -32.62
N TRP A 732 -6.87 10.64 -32.43
CA TRP A 732 -7.76 9.66 -33.05
C TRP A 732 -9.22 9.82 -32.58
N ALA A 733 -9.43 10.33 -31.36
CA ALA A 733 -10.76 10.55 -30.81
C ALA A 733 -11.57 11.61 -31.57
N ASP A 734 -10.89 12.48 -32.31
CA ASP A 734 -11.49 13.55 -33.13
C ASP A 734 -11.84 13.06 -34.55
N ASP A 735 -11.31 11.90 -34.97
CA ASP A 735 -11.65 11.26 -36.24
C ASP A 735 -12.87 10.33 -36.04
N PRO A 736 -14.01 10.56 -36.72
CA PRO A 736 -15.19 9.71 -36.58
C PRO A 736 -14.95 8.22 -36.82
N GLU A 737 -13.99 7.83 -37.67
CA GLU A 737 -13.67 6.43 -37.95
C GLU A 737 -12.80 5.80 -36.86
N LEU A 738 -12.00 6.60 -36.16
CA LEU A 738 -11.05 6.14 -35.15
C LEU A 738 -11.47 6.53 -33.73
N ARG A 739 -12.63 7.16 -33.56
CA ARG A 739 -13.12 7.69 -32.28
C ARG A 739 -13.09 6.65 -31.15
N PHE A 740 -13.48 5.42 -31.47
CA PHE A 740 -13.53 4.29 -30.54
C PHE A 740 -12.38 3.30 -30.75
N PHE A 741 -11.37 3.67 -31.54
CA PHE A 741 -10.20 2.81 -31.78
C PHE A 741 -9.37 2.70 -30.49
N SER A 742 -9.08 1.46 -30.08
CA SER A 742 -8.04 1.14 -29.12
C SER A 742 -7.11 0.13 -29.77
N GLY A 743 -5.81 0.42 -29.77
CA GLY A 743 -4.83 -0.36 -30.51
C GLY A 743 -3.55 0.42 -30.77
N THR A 744 -2.81 -0.02 -31.78
CA THR A 744 -1.53 0.57 -32.17
C THR A 744 -1.60 1.12 -33.59
N ALA A 745 -1.18 2.38 -33.78
CA ALA A 745 -0.95 2.97 -35.09
C ALA A 745 0.54 3.31 -35.26
N THR A 746 1.13 2.93 -36.39
CA THR A 746 2.53 3.21 -36.72
C THR A 746 2.62 4.42 -37.63
N TYR A 747 3.30 5.46 -37.15
CA TYR A 747 3.59 6.69 -37.89
C TYR A 747 4.98 6.61 -38.52
N ARG A 748 5.13 7.06 -39.76
CA ARG A 748 6.41 7.11 -40.49
C ARG A 748 6.68 8.49 -41.05
N LEU A 749 7.93 8.94 -40.89
CA LEU A 749 8.44 10.18 -41.47
C LEU A 749 9.86 9.95 -42.01
N ARG A 750 10.10 10.44 -43.23
CA ARG A 750 11.47 10.62 -43.75
C ARG A 750 11.91 12.06 -43.54
N PHE A 751 13.12 12.26 -43.05
CA PHE A 751 13.68 13.59 -42.82
C PHE A 751 15.20 13.58 -43.02
N ASP A 752 15.75 14.72 -43.43
CA ASP A 752 17.19 14.89 -43.55
C ASP A 752 17.80 15.43 -42.25
N ALA A 753 18.94 14.87 -41.87
CA ALA A 753 19.76 15.35 -40.76
C ALA A 753 21.24 15.46 -41.16
N THR A 754 21.91 16.46 -40.59
CA THR A 754 23.37 16.62 -40.74
C THR A 754 24.00 16.58 -39.34
N PRO A 755 24.15 15.40 -38.72
CA PRO A 755 24.71 15.29 -37.39
C PRO A 755 26.14 15.81 -37.35
N THR A 756 26.41 16.68 -36.38
CA THR A 756 27.72 17.28 -36.12
C THR A 756 28.54 16.39 -35.19
N THR A 757 29.81 16.19 -35.51
CA THR A 757 30.73 15.38 -34.68
C THR A 757 30.88 16.00 -33.30
N GLY A 758 30.81 15.20 -32.23
CA GLY A 758 30.93 15.67 -30.85
C GLY A 758 29.66 16.34 -30.30
N LYS A 759 28.50 16.15 -30.95
CA LYS A 759 27.19 16.55 -30.46
C LYS A 759 26.31 15.33 -30.21
N CYS A 760 25.39 15.47 -29.26
CA CYS A 760 24.36 14.47 -28.97
C CYS A 760 23.01 14.92 -29.51
N PHE A 761 22.21 13.96 -29.94
CA PHE A 761 20.94 14.19 -30.59
C PHE A 761 19.84 13.42 -29.88
N ALA A 762 18.69 14.08 -29.68
CA ALA A 762 17.50 13.43 -29.16
C ALA A 762 16.26 13.78 -29.99
N LEU A 763 15.32 12.84 -30.08
CA LEU A 763 13.96 13.13 -30.50
C LEU A 763 13.21 13.73 -29.33
N ASP A 764 12.54 14.86 -29.54
CA ASP A 764 11.68 15.54 -28.58
C ASP A 764 10.25 15.55 -29.12
N PHE A 765 9.34 14.90 -28.39
CA PHE A 765 7.92 14.81 -28.75
C PHE A 765 7.11 16.02 -28.24
N GLY A 766 7.76 16.97 -27.58
CA GLY A 766 7.15 18.17 -27.02
C GLY A 766 6.89 18.06 -25.51
N PRO A 767 6.56 19.19 -24.87
CA PRO A 767 6.24 19.21 -23.46
C PRO A 767 4.86 18.60 -23.19
N GLY A 768 4.70 18.03 -22.00
CA GLY A 768 3.36 17.77 -21.48
C GLY A 768 2.71 19.05 -20.96
N VAL A 769 1.41 19.22 -21.18
CA VAL A 769 0.65 20.39 -20.71
C VAL A 769 -0.01 20.08 -19.36
N PRO A 770 0.29 20.82 -18.27
CA PRO A 770 -0.35 20.56 -16.97
C PRO A 770 -1.87 20.71 -17.06
N ARG A 771 -2.62 19.72 -16.55
CA ARG A 771 -4.08 19.87 -16.33
C ARG A 771 -4.31 20.54 -14.98
N ALA A 772 -5.25 21.48 -14.92
CA ALA A 772 -5.68 22.03 -13.63
C ALA A 772 -6.15 20.89 -12.72
N ALA A 773 -5.67 20.86 -11.48
CA ALA A 773 -6.25 19.99 -10.47
C ALA A 773 -7.71 20.41 -10.29
N SER A 774 -8.67 19.50 -10.49
CA SER A 774 -10.08 19.77 -10.23
C SER A 774 -10.23 20.21 -8.76
N PRO A 775 -10.67 21.45 -8.48
CA PRO A 775 -10.90 21.90 -7.11
C PRO A 775 -11.92 20.98 -6.43
N GLY A 776 -11.57 20.40 -5.28
CA GLY A 776 -12.48 19.55 -4.50
C GLY A 776 -12.27 18.04 -4.63
N THR A 777 -11.36 17.56 -5.48
CA THR A 777 -10.96 16.15 -5.49
C THR A 777 -9.59 15.99 -4.85
N ARG A 778 -9.54 15.83 -3.52
CA ARG A 778 -8.52 14.99 -2.89
C ARG A 778 -8.79 13.58 -3.40
N SER A 779 -8.39 13.33 -4.65
CA SER A 779 -8.92 12.22 -5.43
C SER A 779 -8.48 10.94 -4.76
N THR A 780 -9.44 10.16 -4.26
CA THR A 780 -9.31 8.74 -3.93
C THR A 780 -8.89 7.88 -5.13
N ARG A 781 -8.53 8.50 -6.26
CA ARG A 781 -8.26 7.91 -7.56
C ARG A 781 -7.05 8.62 -8.20
N PRO A 782 -5.85 8.09 -8.00
CA PRO A 782 -4.62 8.67 -8.53
C PRO A 782 -4.60 8.62 -10.07
N PHE A 783 -4.04 9.65 -10.70
CA PHE A 783 -3.68 9.70 -12.12
C PHE A 783 -2.66 10.84 -12.36
N ALA A 784 -2.00 10.83 -13.53
CA ALA A 784 -1.13 11.88 -14.00
C ALA A 784 -1.94 13.02 -14.65
N ALA A 785 -2.00 14.18 -13.98
CA ALA A 785 -2.75 15.34 -14.42
C ALA A 785 -2.00 16.13 -15.51
N ILE A 786 -1.71 15.49 -16.64
CA ILE A 786 -0.94 16.08 -17.74
C ILE A 786 -1.46 15.67 -19.14
N ASP A 787 -1.68 16.68 -19.96
CA ASP A 787 -1.43 16.87 -21.41
C ASP A 787 -0.29 16.12 -22.09
N ALA A 788 -0.21 14.79 -22.11
CA ALA A 788 0.87 14.11 -22.84
C ALA A 788 0.79 14.33 -24.37
N PRO A 789 1.92 14.60 -25.06
CA PRO A 789 1.96 14.76 -26.52
C PRO A 789 1.91 13.42 -27.28
N VAL A 790 2.13 12.31 -26.56
CA VAL A 790 1.97 10.92 -27.01
C VAL A 790 0.93 10.29 -26.10
N ARG A 791 -0.17 9.78 -26.67
CA ARG A 791 -1.28 9.18 -25.94
C ARG A 791 -1.45 7.71 -26.33
N ASP A 792 -0.99 6.75 -25.53
CA ASP A 792 -0.41 6.88 -24.16
C ASP A 792 1.01 6.30 -24.03
N ALA A 793 1.46 5.52 -25.00
CA ALA A 793 2.86 5.12 -25.12
C ALA A 793 3.28 5.00 -26.58
N ALA A 794 4.57 5.18 -26.86
CA ALA A 794 5.13 4.94 -28.20
C ALA A 794 6.43 4.15 -28.16
N ILE A 795 6.55 3.13 -29.01
CA ILE A 795 7.81 2.45 -29.30
C ILE A 795 8.42 3.08 -30.55
N VAL A 796 9.67 3.53 -30.46
CA VAL A 796 10.30 4.34 -31.50
C VAL A 796 11.45 3.58 -32.14
N ARG A 797 11.51 3.62 -33.48
CA ARG A 797 12.64 3.13 -34.27
C ARG A 797 13.17 4.23 -35.17
N LEU A 798 14.48 4.29 -35.32
CA LEU A 798 15.17 5.17 -36.26
C LEU A 798 16.03 4.30 -37.18
N ASN A 799 15.83 4.41 -38.49
CA ASN A 799 16.55 3.63 -39.50
C ASN A 799 16.49 2.10 -39.25
N GLY A 800 15.33 1.63 -38.79
CA GLY A 800 15.07 0.23 -38.42
C GLY A 800 15.58 -0.20 -37.04
N GLN A 801 16.36 0.64 -36.34
CA GLN A 801 16.91 0.35 -35.02
C GLN A 801 15.96 0.84 -33.90
N PRO A 802 15.60 0.01 -32.91
CA PRO A 802 14.88 0.48 -31.71
C PRO A 802 15.70 1.50 -30.93
N VAL A 803 15.11 2.65 -30.61
CA VAL A 803 15.77 3.73 -29.85
C VAL A 803 15.15 3.96 -28.47
N GLY A 804 13.95 3.43 -28.21
CA GLY A 804 13.34 3.42 -26.88
C GLY A 804 11.82 3.54 -26.89
N THR A 805 11.26 3.73 -25.70
CA THR A 805 9.83 3.88 -25.47
C THR A 805 9.53 5.21 -24.80
N VAL A 806 8.52 5.92 -25.29
CA VAL A 806 8.08 7.22 -24.79
C VAL A 806 6.72 7.05 -24.12
N PHE A 807 6.66 7.27 -22.80
CA PHE A 807 5.41 7.29 -22.04
C PHE A 807 5.43 8.26 -20.86
N ALA A 808 6.59 8.84 -20.50
CA ALA A 808 6.73 9.74 -19.37
C ALA A 808 7.54 11.00 -19.71
N PRO A 809 7.32 12.13 -19.02
CA PRO A 809 8.17 13.31 -19.15
C PRO A 809 9.61 13.09 -18.64
N PRO A 810 10.60 13.77 -19.22
CA PRO A 810 10.52 14.46 -20.50
C PRO A 810 10.27 13.45 -21.64
N TYR A 811 9.37 13.77 -22.57
CA TYR A 811 9.03 12.89 -23.70
C TYR A 811 10.14 12.97 -24.77
N ARG A 812 11.32 12.46 -24.41
CA ARG A 812 12.55 12.54 -25.21
C ARG A 812 13.27 11.21 -25.28
N LEU A 813 13.91 10.92 -26.41
CA LEU A 813 14.76 9.75 -26.61
C LEU A 813 16.09 10.15 -27.23
N ASP A 814 17.18 9.65 -26.66
CA ASP A 814 18.52 9.76 -27.25
C ASP A 814 18.56 8.93 -28.54
N VAL A 815 18.98 9.55 -29.65
CA VAL A 815 19.08 8.91 -30.96
C VAL A 815 20.47 9.06 -31.58
N SER A 816 21.45 9.48 -30.79
CA SER A 816 22.78 9.84 -31.27
C SER A 816 23.46 8.72 -32.07
N ASP A 817 23.31 7.48 -31.62
CA ASP A 817 23.92 6.30 -32.26
C ASP A 817 23.13 5.80 -33.48
N ALA A 818 21.85 6.15 -33.58
CA ALA A 818 20.96 5.69 -34.65
C ALA A 818 20.83 6.71 -35.80
N LEU A 819 21.13 7.98 -35.53
CA LEU A 819 21.03 9.08 -36.48
C LEU A 819 22.17 9.03 -37.51
N ARG A 820 21.84 9.26 -38.79
CA ARG A 820 22.79 9.24 -39.91
C ARG A 820 22.78 10.55 -40.68
N LYS A 821 23.87 10.83 -41.38
CA LYS A 821 23.92 11.97 -42.32
C LYS A 821 23.05 11.68 -43.55
N GLY A 822 22.24 12.66 -43.94
CA GLY A 822 21.28 12.56 -45.05
C GLY A 822 19.91 12.09 -44.58
N GLU A 823 19.23 11.31 -45.42
CA GLU A 823 17.86 10.85 -45.15
C GLU A 823 17.84 9.83 -43.98
N ASN A 824 16.89 10.02 -43.07
CA ASN A 824 16.59 9.12 -41.97
C ASN A 824 15.10 8.72 -42.01
N LEU A 825 14.80 7.48 -41.63
CA LEU A 825 13.43 6.99 -41.48
C LEU A 825 13.09 6.87 -39.99
N LEU A 826 12.17 7.71 -39.52
CA LEU A 826 11.57 7.63 -38.19
C LEU A 826 10.28 6.81 -38.26
N GLU A 827 10.18 5.81 -37.38
CA GLU A 827 8.96 5.04 -37.14
C GLU A 827 8.53 5.17 -35.68
N VAL A 828 7.28 5.57 -35.43
CA VAL A 828 6.70 5.77 -34.09
C VAL A 828 5.44 4.93 -33.99
N ALA A 829 5.50 3.79 -33.29
CA ALA A 829 4.35 2.94 -33.02
C ALA A 829 3.66 3.42 -31.74
N VAL A 830 2.55 4.14 -31.88
CA VAL A 830 1.79 4.71 -30.76
C VAL A 830 0.65 3.78 -30.38
N SER A 831 0.46 3.56 -29.08
CA SER A 831 -0.59 2.73 -28.50
C SER A 831 -1.33 3.49 -27.40
N ASN A 832 -2.67 3.45 -27.41
CA ASN A 832 -3.51 4.07 -26.39
C ASN A 832 -4.01 3.03 -25.37
N THR A 833 -4.93 3.45 -24.49
CA THR A 833 -5.63 2.56 -23.54
C THR A 833 -6.85 1.90 -24.17
N MET A 834 -7.46 0.92 -23.47
CA MET A 834 -8.68 0.24 -23.94
C MET A 834 -9.97 1.05 -23.71
N VAL A 835 -9.89 2.21 -23.06
CA VAL A 835 -11.08 3.00 -22.71
C VAL A 835 -11.88 3.44 -23.94
N ASN A 836 -11.24 3.69 -25.08
CA ASN A 836 -11.94 4.13 -26.30
C ASN A 836 -12.79 3.02 -26.89
N GLN A 837 -12.29 1.78 -26.92
CA GLN A 837 -13.04 0.63 -27.38
C GLN A 837 -14.16 0.28 -26.39
N LEU A 838 -13.90 0.42 -25.08
CA LEU A 838 -14.94 0.26 -24.06
C LEU A 838 -16.06 1.28 -24.23
N ALA A 839 -15.73 2.54 -24.51
CA ALA A 839 -16.70 3.61 -24.74
C ALA A 839 -17.57 3.41 -25.99
N GLY A 840 -17.09 2.63 -26.97
CA GLY A 840 -17.85 2.26 -28.17
C GLY A 840 -18.84 1.11 -27.96
N ARG A 841 -18.98 0.60 -26.73
CA ARG A 841 -19.77 -0.60 -26.43
C ARG A 841 -20.95 -0.30 -25.49
N PRO A 842 -22.01 -1.12 -25.55
CA PRO A 842 -23.04 -1.07 -24.52
C PRO A 842 -22.47 -1.49 -23.15
N PRO A 843 -23.03 -1.00 -22.04
CA PRO A 843 -22.68 -1.47 -20.70
C PRO A 843 -22.89 -2.99 -20.57
N ALA A 844 -22.04 -3.65 -19.78
CA ALA A 844 -22.17 -5.07 -19.50
C ALA A 844 -23.51 -5.41 -18.80
N ASP A 845 -24.18 -6.47 -19.26
CA ASP A 845 -25.43 -6.97 -18.65
C ASP A 845 -25.11 -8.09 -17.64
N PHE A 846 -25.31 -7.80 -16.35
CA PHE A 846 -25.11 -8.76 -15.25
C PHE A 846 -26.42 -9.37 -14.73
N ARG A 847 -27.57 -9.19 -15.40
CA ARG A 847 -28.86 -9.69 -14.88
C ARG A 847 -28.87 -11.20 -14.66
N LEU A 848 -28.36 -11.99 -15.61
CA LEU A 848 -28.32 -13.45 -15.48
C LEU A 848 -27.32 -13.89 -14.39
N LEU A 849 -26.20 -13.21 -14.28
CA LEU A 849 -25.21 -13.43 -13.23
C LEU A 849 -25.85 -13.18 -11.84
N ASN A 850 -26.50 -12.02 -11.69
CA ASN A 850 -27.16 -11.62 -10.45
C ASN A 850 -28.34 -12.54 -10.11
N ALA A 851 -29.09 -13.02 -11.11
CA ALA A 851 -30.15 -13.99 -10.89
C ALA A 851 -29.62 -15.33 -10.34
N ARG A 852 -28.42 -15.76 -10.76
CA ARG A 852 -27.80 -17.02 -10.33
C ARG A 852 -27.07 -16.90 -8.99
N TYR A 853 -26.30 -15.84 -8.80
CA TYR A 853 -25.39 -15.72 -7.66
C TYR A 853 -25.72 -14.57 -6.69
N GLY A 854 -26.72 -13.74 -6.98
CA GLY A 854 -26.97 -12.49 -6.27
C GLY A 854 -26.04 -11.35 -6.71
N GLU A 855 -26.32 -10.12 -6.28
CA GLU A 855 -25.47 -8.96 -6.56
C GLU A 855 -24.21 -9.00 -5.69
N ARG A 856 -23.07 -9.35 -6.29
CA ARG A 856 -21.79 -9.53 -5.56
C ARG A 856 -20.88 -8.31 -5.59
N PHE A 857 -21.12 -7.39 -6.52
CA PHE A 857 -20.30 -6.21 -6.74
C PHE A 857 -21.12 -5.15 -7.46
N GLN A 858 -20.60 -3.92 -7.41
CA GLN A 858 -21.09 -2.80 -8.21
C GLN A 858 -19.90 -2.21 -8.95
N ASN A 859 -19.96 -2.23 -10.28
CA ASN A 859 -18.92 -1.61 -11.10
C ASN A 859 -18.91 -0.11 -10.84
N GLN A 860 -17.73 0.41 -10.58
CA GLN A 860 -17.56 1.83 -10.29
C GLN A 860 -17.38 2.61 -11.59
N ASP A 861 -17.87 3.85 -11.60
CA ASP A 861 -17.62 4.86 -12.65
C ASP A 861 -18.02 4.50 -14.08
N GLN A 862 -18.93 3.56 -14.28
CA GLN A 862 -19.37 3.17 -15.62
C GLN A 862 -19.96 4.36 -16.40
N GLY A 863 -20.60 5.31 -15.71
CA GLY A 863 -21.10 6.55 -16.32
C GLY A 863 -20.03 7.56 -16.72
N LYS A 864 -18.74 7.30 -16.43
CA LYS A 864 -17.61 8.17 -16.79
C LYS A 864 -16.80 7.63 -17.98
N VAL A 865 -17.14 6.45 -18.50
CA VAL A 865 -16.47 5.88 -19.68
C VAL A 865 -16.76 6.77 -20.89
N ALA A 866 -15.70 7.31 -21.49
CA ALA A 866 -15.78 8.14 -22.68
C ALA A 866 -14.51 8.00 -23.52
N PRO A 867 -14.57 8.28 -24.84
CA PRO A 867 -13.36 8.32 -25.67
C PRO A 867 -12.37 9.36 -25.14
N ALA A 868 -11.14 8.93 -24.90
CA ALA A 868 -10.01 9.73 -24.49
C ALA A 868 -9.13 10.13 -25.70
N PRO A 869 -8.47 11.31 -25.66
CA PRO A 869 -7.49 11.70 -26.66
C PRO A 869 -6.40 10.63 -26.83
N SER A 870 -6.08 10.28 -28.08
CA SER A 870 -5.20 9.14 -28.42
C SER A 870 -4.31 9.48 -29.62
N GLY A 871 -3.12 8.88 -29.70
CA GLY A 871 -2.22 9.03 -30.84
C GLY A 871 -1.06 10.01 -30.63
N LEU A 872 -0.39 10.36 -31.73
CA LEU A 872 0.68 11.36 -31.76
C LEU A 872 0.06 12.75 -31.96
N LEU A 873 0.14 13.61 -30.94
CA LEU A 873 -0.60 14.88 -30.90
C LEU A 873 0.26 16.10 -31.24
N GLY A 874 1.53 16.09 -30.83
CA GLY A 874 2.45 17.21 -30.94
C GLY A 874 3.44 17.10 -32.11
N PRO A 875 4.12 18.20 -32.48
CA PRO A 875 5.25 18.14 -33.39
C PRO A 875 6.40 17.34 -32.76
N VAL A 876 7.13 16.60 -33.59
CA VAL A 876 8.38 15.94 -33.18
C VAL A 876 9.54 16.79 -33.66
N SER A 877 10.53 17.02 -32.79
CA SER A 877 11.74 17.79 -33.11
C SER A 877 12.99 16.95 -32.88
N LEU A 878 14.04 17.23 -33.65
CA LEU A 878 15.40 16.77 -33.37
C LEU A 878 16.12 17.87 -32.58
N VAL A 879 16.54 17.57 -31.35
CA VAL A 879 17.28 18.50 -30.51
C VAL A 879 18.76 18.11 -30.45
N GLU A 880 19.64 19.10 -30.55
CA GLU A 880 21.09 18.95 -30.44
C GLU A 880 21.58 19.45 -29.09
N ALA A 881 22.51 18.74 -28.46
CA ALA A 881 23.20 19.16 -27.23
C ALA A 881 24.72 18.95 -27.30
N HIS A 882 25.50 19.71 -26.51
CA HIS A 882 26.96 19.61 -26.47
C HIS A 882 27.46 18.37 -25.73
N ALA A 883 28.11 17.42 -26.41
CA ALA A 883 28.77 16.31 -25.72
C ALA A 883 29.88 16.85 -24.80
N SER A 884 29.74 16.67 -23.48
CA SER A 884 30.83 16.94 -22.53
C SER A 884 31.44 15.61 -22.06
N GLU A 885 32.75 15.48 -22.30
CA GLU A 885 33.71 14.47 -21.84
C GLU A 885 33.37 12.94 -21.92
N ARG A 886 32.22 12.51 -22.43
CA ARG A 886 31.97 11.12 -22.91
C ARG A 886 30.96 11.03 -24.07
N PRO A 887 31.00 9.96 -24.89
CA PRO A 887 30.21 9.85 -26.10
C PRO A 887 28.73 9.75 -25.78
N CYS A 888 27.91 10.34 -26.64
CA CYS A 888 26.48 10.12 -26.68
C CYS A 888 26.21 8.60 -26.70
N GLY A 889 25.26 8.11 -25.89
CA GLY A 889 24.95 6.68 -25.85
C GLY A 889 25.65 5.79 -24.82
N ALA A 890 26.29 6.33 -23.76
CA ALA A 890 26.84 5.52 -22.65
C ALA A 890 25.98 5.51 -21.38
#